data_AF-A0A075APF1-F1
#
_entry.id   AF-A0A075APF1-F1
#
_cell.length_a   1.000
_cell.length_b   1.000
_cell.length_c   1.000
_cell.angle_alpha   90.00
_cell.angle_beta   90.00
_cell.angle_gamma   90.00
#
_symmetry.space_group_name_H-M   'P 1'
#
loop_
_entity.id
_entity.type
_entity.pdbx_description
1 polymer ?
#
loop_
_entity_poly.entity_id
_entity_poly.type
_entity_poly.pdbx_seq_one_letter_code
_entity_poly.pdbx_strand_id
1 'polypeptide(L)'
;MPDSSAPSHGPNPTGIDLYSRFAVAGALCCAITHVDVVKTRIQLEPTIYNQGMLRSAQQIVKSEGIGALATGFGALKFGGYEFFKKKLVEGLGMETAQQNRIAIYLAGSALAEFIADVALCPLEATRIRLVSQPGFASGLLTGFGRILKEEGVLRGFYSGFGPIVLKQVPYTMTKFAVYEVVSEKIYQSLSTPKENLSNSMVTSVNLGSGLIAGTCAAIVSQPADTLLSKINKTKGSSAEGIMTRLIKIAKDLGPRGLFLGLGPRIVMSEYIAPWDARRAFISGFTGSAGFAVISQEKAALWTDGRYFLQASQELNQNEWTLMKQGLAETPSWQEWLTKMFPGKTVRVGVDPRLVTFEMVYITENLIDKVWENRPTPEYKKIFNLPLQFAGQSFEEKLENVRKELEKNRLFNLRGSDVPMNPVFFSYALITKSDCIIYCQVDQVEKEALSLLKGVELKNYDQIFEDLENFKDHSFLVGPTCSVALVKQVDQEKVKVVSPSPLTLLKSIKNDVEIEGFRQCHIRDAAALVKHFKGLSFDTISGSGPNGAVIHYHAKKESARNLSVNEMYLCDSGAQFLDGTTDVTRTVHFGNPTDYEKECFTRVLKGHIAIDSLIFPEGTTGYSIDCLARSALWKVGLNYRHGTGHGVGSFLNVHEGPQGIGPRIGYNNVPLKPNMTVTNEPGYYEDGKFGIRIENVLVVKKVTPKYTVMGDSFLGFEAVTVVPIHKKLITKSLLTTDEIAWINAYHKKVYEKVSPLLEKECVEWLQEQTTPI
;
A
#
# COMPACT_ATOMS: atom_id res chain seq x y z
N MET A 1 -10.44 57.23 22.34
CA MET A 1 -10.57 55.82 22.75
C MET A 1 -10.68 54.98 21.48
N PRO A 2 -9.72 54.07 21.19
CA PRO A 2 -9.92 52.96 20.28
C PRO A 2 -10.34 51.71 21.05
N ASP A 3 -11.27 50.95 20.49
CA ASP A 3 -11.94 49.83 21.16
C ASP A 3 -11.05 48.57 21.22
N SER A 4 -10.82 48.03 22.41
CA SER A 4 -9.94 46.89 22.65
C SER A 4 -10.74 45.59 22.79
N SER A 5 -11.17 45.03 21.67
CA SER A 5 -11.85 43.73 21.60
C SER A 5 -11.04 42.67 20.84
N ALA A 6 -9.77 42.50 21.25
CA ALA A 6 -9.11 41.22 21.05
C ALA A 6 -9.93 40.14 21.79
N PRO A 7 -10.27 39.00 21.16
CA PRO A 7 -11.03 37.95 21.84
C PRO A 7 -10.21 37.47 23.04
N SER A 8 -10.80 37.57 24.24
CA SER A 8 -10.16 37.11 25.45
C SER A 8 -9.99 35.59 25.37
N HIS A 9 -8.77 35.15 25.07
CA HIS A 9 -8.37 33.77 25.33
C HIS A 9 -8.65 33.51 26.81
N GLY A 10 -9.63 32.64 27.10
CA GLY A 10 -9.91 32.20 28.45
C GLY A 10 -8.62 31.66 29.10
N PRO A 11 -8.51 31.72 30.44
CA PRO A 11 -7.29 31.33 31.13
C PRO A 11 -6.82 29.96 30.64
N ASN A 12 -5.56 29.88 30.22
CA ASN A 12 -4.98 28.67 29.67
C ASN A 12 -5.29 27.48 30.60
N PRO A 13 -5.77 26.34 30.08
CA PRO A 13 -6.18 25.22 30.91
C PRO A 13 -5.01 24.80 31.81
N THR A 14 -5.28 24.64 33.11
CA THR A 14 -4.28 24.35 34.15
C THR A 14 -4.77 23.24 35.07
N GLY A 15 -3.85 22.64 35.84
CA GLY A 15 -4.17 21.57 36.77
C GLY A 15 -4.91 20.41 36.12
N ILE A 16 -6.00 19.96 36.75
CA ILE A 16 -6.81 18.82 36.31
C ILE A 16 -7.42 19.03 34.92
N ASP A 17 -7.84 20.26 34.57
CA ASP A 17 -8.46 20.57 33.27
C ASP A 17 -7.48 20.37 32.09
N LEU A 18 -6.21 20.74 32.28
CA LEU A 18 -5.18 20.51 31.26
C LEU A 18 -4.92 19.01 31.05
N TYR A 19 -4.71 18.27 32.14
CA TYR A 19 -4.40 16.85 32.07
C TYR A 19 -5.59 16.01 31.61
N SER A 20 -6.83 16.39 31.96
CA SER A 20 -8.03 15.73 31.44
C SER A 20 -8.18 15.97 29.93
N ARG A 21 -7.86 17.16 29.41
CA ARG A 21 -7.84 17.42 27.95
C ARG A 21 -6.79 16.61 27.22
N PHE A 22 -5.57 16.47 27.76
CA PHE A 22 -4.56 15.60 27.15
C PHE A 22 -4.91 14.11 27.25
N ALA A 23 -5.48 13.67 28.39
CA ALA A 23 -5.98 12.30 28.54
C ALA A 23 -7.14 12.02 27.58
N VAL A 24 -8.07 12.96 27.39
CA VAL A 24 -9.18 12.86 26.42
C VAL A 24 -8.68 12.89 24.97
N ALA A 25 -7.68 13.71 24.63
CA ALA A 25 -7.06 13.69 23.31
C ALA A 25 -6.35 12.36 23.02
N GLY A 26 -5.59 11.82 24.00
CA GLY A 26 -5.00 10.49 23.91
C GLY A 26 -6.04 9.37 23.87
N ALA A 27 -7.13 9.51 24.61
CA ALA A 27 -8.28 8.60 24.59
C ALA A 27 -8.98 8.63 23.23
N LEU A 28 -9.21 9.79 22.62
CA LEU A 28 -9.81 9.93 21.29
C LEU A 28 -8.91 9.35 20.20
N CYS A 29 -7.60 9.60 20.28
CA CYS A 29 -6.61 8.98 19.39
C CYS A 29 -6.65 7.44 19.47
N CYS A 30 -6.93 6.88 20.65
CA CYS A 30 -7.05 5.44 20.87
C CYS A 30 -8.49 4.89 20.74
N ALA A 31 -9.51 5.74 20.77
CA ALA A 31 -10.89 5.41 20.43
C ALA A 31 -11.01 5.13 18.93
N ILE A 32 -10.22 5.83 18.12
CA ILE A 32 -10.06 5.48 16.69
C ILE A 32 -9.41 4.08 16.52
N THR A 33 -8.79 3.53 17.57
CA THR A 33 -8.33 2.12 17.63
C THR A 33 -9.29 1.12 18.32
N HIS A 34 -10.56 1.48 18.57
CA HIS A 34 -11.61 0.52 19.01
C HIS A 34 -11.74 -0.71 18.10
N VAL A 35 -11.30 -0.56 16.84
CA VAL A 35 -11.09 -1.62 15.84
C VAL A 35 -10.50 -2.89 16.45
N ASP A 36 -9.43 -2.80 17.27
CA ASP A 36 -8.64 -3.99 17.62
C ASP A 36 -9.32 -4.91 18.64
N VAL A 37 -10.13 -4.38 19.57
CA VAL A 37 -10.91 -5.22 20.51
C VAL A 37 -12.02 -5.96 19.77
N VAL A 38 -12.73 -5.23 18.90
CA VAL A 38 -13.83 -5.74 18.09
C VAL A 38 -13.32 -6.77 17.08
N LYS A 39 -12.23 -6.47 16.38
CA LYS A 39 -11.52 -7.37 15.48
C LYS A 39 -11.04 -8.62 16.20
N THR A 40 -10.47 -8.51 17.41
CA THR A 40 -10.13 -9.69 18.20
C THR A 40 -11.38 -10.51 18.52
N ARG A 41 -12.49 -9.93 18.99
CA ARG A 41 -13.75 -10.67 19.23
C ARG A 41 -14.26 -11.40 17.97
N ILE A 42 -14.23 -10.74 16.81
CA ILE A 42 -14.55 -11.35 15.50
C ILE A 42 -13.61 -12.50 15.15
N GLN A 43 -12.31 -12.38 15.45
CA GLN A 43 -11.31 -13.42 15.21
C GLN A 43 -11.43 -14.61 16.18
N LEU A 44 -11.97 -14.41 17.38
CA LEU A 44 -12.08 -15.43 18.43
C LEU A 44 -13.36 -16.25 18.35
N GLU A 45 -14.49 -15.58 18.16
CA GLU A 45 -15.79 -16.22 18.10
C GLU A 45 -16.46 -15.82 16.76
N PRO A 46 -15.90 -16.24 15.61
CA PRO A 46 -16.36 -15.87 14.27
C PRO A 46 -17.74 -16.44 13.91
N THR A 47 -18.36 -17.19 14.81
CA THR A 47 -19.76 -17.66 14.73
C THR A 47 -20.73 -16.75 15.50
N ILE A 48 -20.26 -15.97 16.47
CA ILE A 48 -21.05 -15.09 17.35
C ILE A 48 -20.90 -13.62 16.91
N TYR A 49 -19.66 -13.20 16.63
CA TYR A 49 -19.32 -11.86 16.16
C TYR A 49 -18.98 -11.91 14.66
N ASN A 50 -19.97 -12.20 13.83
CA ASN A 50 -19.79 -12.44 12.39
C ASN A 50 -20.34 -11.33 11.48
N GLN A 51 -20.87 -10.24 12.05
CA GLN A 51 -21.67 -9.24 11.33
C GLN A 51 -20.88 -7.99 10.92
N GLY A 52 -19.55 -8.11 10.84
CA GLY A 52 -18.63 -6.99 10.60
C GLY A 52 -18.43 -6.10 11.84
N MET A 53 -17.43 -5.21 11.79
CA MET A 53 -16.97 -4.49 12.99
C MET A 53 -18.05 -3.65 13.68
N LEU A 54 -18.82 -2.84 12.97
CA LEU A 54 -19.80 -1.96 13.62
C LEU A 54 -20.91 -2.72 14.37
N ARG A 55 -21.43 -3.82 13.80
CA ARG A 55 -22.42 -4.67 14.49
C ARG A 55 -21.81 -5.54 15.58
N SER A 56 -20.60 -6.05 15.38
CA SER A 56 -19.89 -6.80 16.42
C SER A 56 -19.55 -5.89 17.60
N ALA A 57 -19.15 -4.64 17.34
CA ALA A 57 -18.99 -3.61 18.36
C ALA A 57 -20.30 -3.34 19.12
N GLN A 58 -21.42 -3.20 18.40
CA GLN A 58 -22.75 -3.04 19.02
C GLN A 58 -23.18 -4.29 19.81
N GLN A 59 -22.88 -5.51 19.35
CA GLN A 59 -23.10 -6.74 20.10
C GLN A 59 -22.27 -6.73 21.39
N ILE A 60 -20.97 -6.44 21.33
CA ILE A 60 -20.07 -6.34 22.49
C ILE A 60 -20.56 -5.26 23.48
N VAL A 61 -21.01 -4.10 23.01
CA VAL A 61 -21.62 -3.05 23.86
C VAL A 61 -22.90 -3.55 24.52
N LYS A 62 -23.68 -4.37 23.84
CA LYS A 62 -24.97 -4.90 24.31
C LYS A 62 -24.84 -6.14 25.21
N SER A 63 -23.74 -6.91 25.10
CA SER A 63 -23.46 -8.12 25.89
C SER A 63 -22.47 -7.91 27.03
N GLU A 64 -21.41 -7.12 26.81
CA GLU A 64 -20.32 -6.84 27.76
C GLU A 64 -20.31 -5.37 28.27
N GLY A 65 -21.19 -4.51 27.75
CA GLY A 65 -21.30 -3.09 28.12
C GLY A 65 -20.37 -2.17 27.32
N ILE A 66 -20.65 -0.85 27.30
CA ILE A 66 -19.87 0.10 26.48
C ILE A 66 -18.39 0.20 26.89
N GLY A 67 -18.08 -0.08 28.16
CA GLY A 67 -16.71 -0.18 28.66
C GLY A 67 -15.87 -1.28 28.00
N ALA A 68 -16.49 -2.31 27.42
CA ALA A 68 -15.78 -3.39 26.73
C ALA A 68 -15.14 -2.93 25.41
N LEU A 69 -15.59 -1.83 24.79
CA LEU A 69 -14.89 -1.19 23.66
C LEU A 69 -13.75 -0.26 24.13
N ALA A 70 -13.84 0.24 25.36
CA ALA A 70 -12.97 1.29 25.90
C ALA A 70 -11.69 0.77 26.57
N THR A 71 -11.30 -0.50 26.36
CA THR A 71 -10.10 -1.10 26.97
C THR A 71 -8.77 -0.66 26.34
N GLY A 72 -8.79 0.33 25.42
CA GLY A 72 -7.61 0.90 24.76
C GLY A 72 -6.96 2.03 25.56
N PHE A 73 -6.11 1.70 26.54
CA PHE A 73 -5.54 2.63 27.52
C PHE A 73 -4.41 3.57 27.05
N GLY A 74 -4.36 3.97 25.77
CA GLY A 74 -3.33 4.91 25.30
C GLY A 74 -3.49 6.36 25.82
N ALA A 75 -4.65 6.69 26.41
CA ALA A 75 -4.87 7.93 27.18
C ALA A 75 -3.81 8.15 28.28
N LEU A 76 -3.41 7.08 28.97
CA LEU A 76 -2.38 7.12 30.03
C LEU A 76 -0.99 7.46 29.48
N LYS A 77 -0.69 7.09 28.23
CA LYS A 77 0.64 7.29 27.62
C LYS A 77 0.87 8.74 27.27
N PHE A 78 -0.06 9.37 26.53
CA PHE A 78 0.06 10.77 26.12
C PHE A 78 -0.26 11.75 27.27
N GLY A 79 -1.33 11.50 28.04
CA GLY A 79 -1.66 12.34 29.20
C GLY A 79 -0.64 12.20 30.34
N GLY A 80 -0.15 10.97 30.58
CA GLY A 80 0.92 10.71 31.54
C GLY A 80 2.24 11.34 31.12
N TYR A 81 2.60 11.33 29.84
CA TYR A 81 3.82 11.97 29.34
C TYR A 81 3.85 13.46 29.70
N GLU A 82 2.80 14.21 29.37
CA GLU A 82 2.69 15.64 29.71
C GLU A 82 2.65 15.88 31.23
N PHE A 83 1.99 15.01 31.99
CA PHE A 83 1.95 15.08 33.46
C PHE A 83 3.33 14.90 34.09
N PHE A 84 4.06 13.82 33.75
CA PHE A 84 5.38 13.56 34.30
C PHE A 84 6.43 14.54 33.78
N LYS A 85 6.37 14.94 32.49
CA LYS A 85 7.20 16.01 31.93
C LYS A 85 7.06 17.29 32.76
N LYS A 86 5.83 17.74 33.02
CA LYS A 86 5.58 18.93 33.84
C LYS A 86 6.01 18.76 35.30
N LYS A 87 5.75 17.61 35.93
CA LYS A 87 6.19 17.36 37.33
C LYS A 87 7.71 17.31 37.49
N LEU A 88 8.44 16.77 36.51
CA LEU A 88 9.91 16.78 36.51
C LEU A 88 10.45 18.22 36.35
N VAL A 89 9.85 19.04 35.49
CA VAL A 89 10.19 20.47 35.34
C VAL A 89 9.93 21.25 36.63
N GLU A 90 8.75 21.06 37.24
CA GLU A 90 8.38 21.70 38.52
C GLU A 90 9.33 21.30 39.67
N GLY A 91 9.78 20.04 39.73
CA GLY A 91 10.65 19.54 40.80
C GLY A 91 12.15 19.86 40.64
N LEU A 92 12.64 20.03 39.41
CA LEU A 92 14.05 20.35 39.13
C LEU A 92 14.34 21.86 39.06
N GLY A 93 13.28 22.68 38.92
CA GLY A 93 13.40 24.10 38.61
C GLY A 93 13.65 24.35 37.12
N MET A 94 13.14 25.48 36.60
CA MET A 94 13.13 25.78 35.16
C MET A 94 14.52 25.80 34.52
N GLU A 95 15.53 26.32 35.22
CA GLU A 95 16.91 26.43 34.70
C GLU A 95 17.56 25.05 34.52
N THR A 96 17.58 24.23 35.59
CA THR A 96 18.03 22.83 35.54
C THR A 96 17.27 22.02 34.50
N ALA A 97 15.95 22.26 34.38
CA ALA A 97 15.11 21.56 33.43
C ALA A 97 15.40 21.92 31.96
N GLN A 98 15.68 23.20 31.67
CA GLN A 98 16.06 23.63 30.32
C GLN A 98 17.42 23.07 29.87
N GLN A 99 18.36 22.91 30.82
CA GLN A 99 19.65 22.26 30.58
C GLN A 99 19.52 20.74 30.34
N ASN A 100 18.48 20.10 30.92
CA ASN A 100 18.30 18.64 30.91
C ASN A 100 17.06 18.15 30.12
N ARG A 101 16.62 18.90 29.12
CA ARG A 101 15.37 18.65 28.36
C ARG A 101 15.20 17.23 27.85
N ILE A 102 16.23 16.65 27.22
CA ILE A 102 16.18 15.27 26.70
C ILE A 102 15.99 14.25 27.83
N ALA A 103 16.67 14.43 28.97
CA ALA A 103 16.50 13.55 30.13
C ALA A 103 15.07 13.63 30.69
N ILE A 104 14.46 14.82 30.69
CA ILE A 104 13.05 15.01 31.09
C ILE A 104 12.09 14.34 30.10
N TYR A 105 12.30 14.47 28.78
CA TYR A 105 11.45 13.79 27.78
C TYR A 105 11.55 12.26 27.93
N LEU A 106 12.75 11.72 28.07
CA LEU A 106 12.99 10.29 28.27
C LEU A 106 12.40 9.77 29.59
N ALA A 107 12.61 10.47 30.70
CA ALA A 107 12.08 10.07 32.00
C ALA A 107 10.55 10.19 32.06
N GLY A 108 9.97 11.28 31.56
CA GLY A 108 8.52 11.50 31.54
C GLY A 108 7.79 10.47 30.68
N SER A 109 8.36 10.11 29.52
CA SER A 109 7.78 9.11 28.62
C SER A 109 7.97 7.68 29.14
N ALA A 110 9.12 7.38 29.77
CA ALA A 110 9.33 6.09 30.43
C ALA A 110 8.36 5.84 31.59
N LEU A 111 8.14 6.84 32.45
CA LEU A 111 7.18 6.74 33.56
C LEU A 111 5.75 6.58 33.08
N ALA A 112 5.35 7.36 32.06
CA ALA A 112 4.02 7.27 31.45
C ALA A 112 3.77 5.90 30.80
N GLU A 113 4.74 5.39 30.05
CA GLU A 113 4.65 4.09 29.40
C GLU A 113 4.65 2.94 30.41
N PHE A 114 5.52 2.97 31.42
CA PHE A 114 5.57 1.95 32.48
C PHE A 114 4.23 1.85 33.24
N ILE A 115 3.63 2.99 33.62
CA ILE A 115 2.33 3.00 34.30
C ILE A 115 1.20 2.53 33.37
N ALA A 116 1.25 2.88 32.08
CA ALA A 116 0.30 2.37 31.10
C ALA A 116 0.45 0.85 30.91
N ASP A 117 1.68 0.32 30.88
CA ASP A 117 1.94 -1.12 30.81
C ASP A 117 1.48 -1.86 32.07
N VAL A 118 1.62 -1.27 33.27
CA VAL A 118 1.06 -1.84 34.51
C VAL A 118 -0.46 -1.99 34.39
N ALA A 119 -1.15 -0.98 33.86
CA ALA A 119 -2.60 -1.06 33.63
C ALA A 119 -3.00 -2.01 32.48
N LEU A 120 -2.17 -2.12 31.45
CA LEU A 120 -2.47 -2.89 30.23
C LEU A 120 -2.15 -4.39 30.36
N CYS A 121 -1.11 -4.75 31.10
CA CYS A 121 -0.61 -6.13 31.19
C CYS A 121 -1.70 -7.14 31.63
N PRO A 122 -2.57 -6.86 32.61
CA PRO A 122 -3.69 -7.75 32.95
C PRO A 122 -4.70 -7.96 31.82
N LEU A 123 -4.98 -6.93 31.03
CA LEU A 123 -5.91 -6.99 29.90
C LEU A 123 -5.30 -7.80 28.75
N GLU A 124 -4.04 -7.58 28.41
CA GLU A 124 -3.33 -8.36 27.39
C GLU A 124 -3.12 -9.82 27.84
N ALA A 125 -2.75 -10.07 29.10
CA ALA A 125 -2.66 -11.43 29.65
C ALA A 125 -4.00 -12.19 29.61
N THR A 126 -5.11 -11.47 29.73
CA THR A 126 -6.47 -12.03 29.59
C THR A 126 -6.81 -12.28 28.12
N ARG A 127 -6.57 -11.30 27.25
CA ARG A 127 -6.75 -11.39 25.79
C ARG A 127 -5.99 -12.57 25.21
N ILE A 128 -4.70 -12.72 25.54
CA ILE A 128 -3.84 -13.80 25.05
C ILE A 128 -4.38 -15.18 25.43
N ARG A 129 -4.92 -15.37 26.64
CA ARG A 129 -5.50 -16.67 27.05
C ARG A 129 -6.81 -16.97 26.32
N LEU A 130 -7.69 -15.98 26.18
CA LEU A 130 -8.90 -16.09 25.35
C LEU A 130 -8.58 -16.42 23.89
N VAL A 131 -7.43 -15.95 23.36
CA VAL A 131 -6.96 -16.22 21.99
C VAL A 131 -6.31 -17.58 21.84
N SER A 132 -5.48 -17.98 22.79
CA SER A 132 -4.64 -19.19 22.67
C SER A 132 -5.30 -20.47 23.16
N GLN A 133 -6.41 -20.37 23.91
CA GLN A 133 -7.07 -21.51 24.55
C GLN A 133 -8.59 -21.48 24.27
N PRO A 134 -9.06 -22.17 23.20
CA PRO A 134 -10.50 -22.29 22.92
C PRO A 134 -11.26 -22.87 24.12
N GLY A 135 -12.30 -22.15 24.58
CA GLY A 135 -13.08 -22.53 25.75
C GLY A 135 -12.55 -22.05 27.11
N PHE A 136 -11.49 -21.23 27.15
CA PHE A 136 -10.94 -20.71 28.41
C PHE A 136 -11.94 -19.85 29.21
N ALA A 137 -12.63 -18.91 28.56
CA ALA A 137 -13.76 -18.17 29.14
C ALA A 137 -14.60 -17.50 28.03
N SER A 138 -15.80 -17.04 28.38
CA SER A 138 -16.80 -16.46 27.48
C SER A 138 -16.62 -14.96 27.15
N GLY A 139 -15.60 -14.31 27.70
CA GLY A 139 -15.47 -12.86 27.62
C GLY A 139 -14.30 -12.31 28.43
N LEU A 140 -14.08 -10.99 28.38
CA LEU A 140 -12.92 -10.35 29.01
C LEU A 140 -13.06 -10.36 30.54
N LEU A 141 -14.25 -10.05 31.05
CA LEU A 141 -14.53 -10.05 32.49
C LEU A 141 -14.50 -11.47 33.08
N THR A 142 -15.06 -12.47 32.40
CA THR A 142 -15.04 -13.86 32.86
C THR A 142 -13.65 -14.47 32.75
N GLY A 143 -12.88 -14.16 31.70
CA GLY A 143 -11.48 -14.55 31.57
C GLY A 143 -10.60 -13.92 32.65
N PHE A 144 -10.78 -12.63 32.94
CA PHE A 144 -10.05 -11.92 33.99
C PHE A 144 -10.35 -12.54 35.37
N GLY A 145 -11.64 -12.74 35.70
CA GLY A 145 -12.05 -13.38 36.95
C GLY A 145 -11.51 -14.82 37.09
N ARG A 146 -11.45 -15.57 35.98
CA ARG A 146 -10.87 -16.91 35.95
C ARG A 146 -9.37 -16.91 36.22
N ILE A 147 -8.60 -16.06 35.53
CA ILE A 147 -7.14 -15.91 35.74
C ILE A 147 -6.85 -15.48 37.19
N LEU A 148 -7.62 -14.52 37.71
CA LEU A 148 -7.47 -14.05 39.09
C LEU A 148 -7.70 -15.18 40.11
N LYS A 149 -8.66 -16.08 39.84
CA LYS A 149 -9.02 -17.20 40.73
C LYS A 149 -8.10 -18.43 40.58
N GLU A 150 -7.69 -18.77 39.37
CA GLU A 150 -6.94 -20.00 39.06
C GLU A 150 -5.41 -19.77 39.04
N GLU A 151 -4.93 -18.58 38.67
CA GLU A 151 -3.50 -18.26 38.52
C GLU A 151 -3.01 -17.14 39.44
N GLY A 152 -3.91 -16.35 40.02
CA GLY A 152 -3.60 -15.21 40.90
C GLY A 152 -3.02 -13.99 40.15
N VAL A 153 -2.97 -12.84 40.83
CA VAL A 153 -2.59 -11.55 40.21
C VAL A 153 -1.20 -11.60 39.56
N LEU A 154 -0.16 -11.95 40.32
CA LEU A 154 1.22 -11.81 39.86
C LEU A 154 1.59 -12.83 38.76
N ARG A 155 1.18 -14.09 38.91
CA ARG A 155 1.52 -15.17 37.97
C ARG A 155 0.57 -15.21 36.76
N GLY A 156 -0.72 -14.94 36.98
CA GLY A 156 -1.71 -14.84 35.92
C GLY A 156 -1.50 -13.62 35.01
N PHE A 157 -1.55 -12.41 35.59
CA PHE A 157 -1.58 -11.17 34.81
C PHE A 157 -0.21 -10.58 34.46
N TYR A 158 0.79 -10.70 35.34
CA TYR A 158 2.07 -9.99 35.20
C TYR A 158 3.24 -10.89 34.77
N SER A 159 3.00 -12.16 34.45
CA SER A 159 4.03 -13.07 33.95
C SER A 159 4.63 -12.64 32.59
N GLY A 160 3.91 -11.85 31.80
CA GLY A 160 4.40 -11.21 30.57
C GLY A 160 4.92 -9.78 30.73
N PHE A 161 4.93 -9.22 31.94
CA PHE A 161 5.12 -7.77 32.15
C PHE A 161 6.51 -7.25 31.78
N GLY A 162 7.59 -7.86 32.30
CA GLY A 162 8.97 -7.49 31.97
C GLY A 162 9.25 -7.50 30.45
N PRO A 163 8.83 -8.56 29.71
CA PRO A 163 8.81 -8.58 28.26
C PRO A 163 8.15 -7.36 27.60
N ILE A 164 6.93 -6.99 28.02
CA ILE A 164 6.19 -5.85 27.46
C ILE A 164 6.96 -4.54 27.67
N VAL A 165 7.37 -4.27 28.92
CA VAL A 165 8.12 -3.07 29.31
C VAL A 165 9.41 -2.94 28.50
N LEU A 166 10.14 -4.04 28.27
CA LEU A 166 11.42 -4.04 27.54
C LEU A 166 11.30 -3.55 26.08
N LYS A 167 10.12 -3.68 25.46
CA LYS A 167 9.85 -3.14 24.11
C LYS A 167 9.20 -1.76 24.16
N GLN A 168 8.15 -1.63 24.95
CA GLN A 168 7.29 -0.47 24.87
C GLN A 168 7.96 0.77 25.46
N VAL A 169 8.67 0.65 26.59
CA VAL A 169 9.38 1.79 27.20
C VAL A 169 10.44 2.36 26.24
N PRO A 170 11.39 1.59 25.67
CA PRO A 170 12.33 2.13 24.67
C PRO A 170 11.68 2.69 23.41
N TYR A 171 10.60 2.07 22.92
CA TYR A 171 9.82 2.56 21.79
C TYR A 171 9.23 3.94 22.08
N THR A 172 8.50 4.08 23.19
CA THR A 172 7.82 5.31 23.58
C THR A 172 8.81 6.40 23.99
N MET A 173 9.90 6.07 24.69
CA MET A 173 11.01 6.98 24.98
C MET A 173 11.60 7.59 23.70
N THR A 174 11.95 6.73 22.74
CA THR A 174 12.50 7.19 21.46
C THR A 174 11.48 8.02 20.70
N LYS A 175 10.21 7.59 20.67
CA LYS A 175 9.14 8.29 19.97
C LYS A 175 8.95 9.72 20.51
N PHE A 176 8.82 9.90 21.82
CA PHE A 176 8.62 11.24 22.38
C PHE A 176 9.89 12.10 22.30
N ALA A 177 11.07 11.56 22.65
CA ALA A 177 12.31 12.35 22.61
C ALA A 177 12.68 12.78 21.19
N VAL A 178 12.56 11.88 20.19
CA VAL A 178 12.80 12.25 18.78
C VAL A 178 11.72 13.21 18.27
N TYR A 179 10.46 13.04 18.66
CA TYR A 179 9.39 13.97 18.27
C TYR A 179 9.65 15.40 18.77
N GLU A 180 9.99 15.57 20.05
CA GLU A 180 10.26 16.88 20.64
C GLU A 180 11.49 17.52 19.98
N VAL A 181 12.59 16.78 19.83
CA VAL A 181 13.83 17.29 19.20
C VAL A 181 13.64 17.63 17.71
N VAL A 182 12.94 16.79 16.95
CA VAL A 182 12.69 17.03 15.52
C VAL A 182 11.72 18.19 15.33
N SER A 183 10.63 18.25 16.10
CA SER A 183 9.69 19.37 16.03
C SER A 183 10.32 20.68 16.47
N GLU A 184 11.11 20.70 17.56
CA GLU A 184 11.86 21.89 17.99
C GLU A 184 12.82 22.37 16.89
N LYS A 185 13.63 21.47 16.30
CA LYS A 185 14.54 21.84 15.21
C LYS A 185 13.81 22.37 13.97
N ILE A 186 12.68 21.77 13.62
CA ILE A 186 11.85 22.26 12.49
C ILE A 186 11.30 23.65 12.83
N TYR A 187 10.71 23.87 14.03
CA TYR A 187 10.22 25.19 14.44
C TYR A 187 11.33 26.25 14.51
N GLN A 188 12.54 25.89 14.94
CA GLN A 188 13.72 26.79 14.93
C GLN A 188 14.23 27.10 13.52
N SER A 189 14.02 26.21 12.55
CA SER A 189 14.37 26.44 11.14
C SER A 189 13.36 27.31 10.38
N LEU A 190 12.20 27.61 10.98
CA LEU A 190 11.18 28.47 10.39
C LEU A 190 11.40 29.93 10.79
N SER A 191 11.36 30.83 9.81
CA SER A 191 11.48 32.29 10.00
C SER A 191 10.30 32.93 10.76
N THR A 192 9.29 32.15 11.13
CA THR A 192 8.04 32.61 11.77
C THR A 192 7.87 31.90 13.11
N PRO A 193 7.73 32.64 14.24
CA PRO A 193 7.49 32.05 15.55
C PRO A 193 6.26 31.13 15.56
N LYS A 194 6.32 30.04 16.32
CA LYS A 194 5.27 29.00 16.37
C LYS A 194 3.87 29.55 16.66
N GLU A 195 3.77 30.59 17.48
CA GLU A 195 2.52 31.28 17.84
C GLU A 195 1.84 31.98 16.64
N ASN A 196 2.63 32.34 15.61
CA ASN A 196 2.17 33.00 14.39
C ASN A 196 2.08 32.05 13.18
N LEU A 197 2.33 30.75 13.37
CA LEU A 197 2.14 29.73 12.33
C LEU A 197 0.67 29.35 12.21
N SER A 198 0.21 29.08 10.98
CA SER A 198 -1.13 28.53 10.78
C SER A 198 -1.27 27.15 11.44
N ASN A 199 -2.49 26.80 11.87
CA ASN A 199 -2.81 25.48 12.41
C ASN A 199 -2.45 24.34 11.43
N SER A 200 -2.52 24.59 10.11
CA SER A 200 -2.07 23.65 9.08
C SER A 200 -0.55 23.46 9.08
N MET A 201 0.24 24.53 9.20
CA MET A 201 1.70 24.43 9.32
C MET A 201 2.13 23.74 10.62
N VAL A 202 1.52 24.11 11.75
CA VAL A 202 1.74 23.42 13.04
C VAL A 202 1.41 21.93 12.93
N THR A 203 0.32 21.57 12.26
CA THR A 203 -0.07 20.17 12.01
C THR A 203 0.93 19.45 11.10
N SER A 204 1.40 20.08 10.02
CA SER A 204 2.40 19.51 9.11
C SER A 204 3.74 19.25 9.81
N VAL A 205 4.22 20.19 10.64
CA VAL A 205 5.43 19.99 11.47
C VAL A 205 5.24 18.85 12.45
N ASN A 206 4.08 18.76 13.12
CA ASN A 206 3.77 17.68 14.04
C ASN A 206 3.70 16.31 13.32
N LEU A 207 3.07 16.22 12.14
CA LEU A 207 2.99 14.98 11.36
C LEU A 207 4.35 14.53 10.82
N GLY A 208 5.16 15.45 10.27
CA GLY A 208 6.51 15.14 9.82
C GLY A 208 7.42 14.68 10.96
N SER A 209 7.35 15.37 12.10
CA SER A 209 8.06 14.97 13.34
C SER A 209 7.58 13.61 13.85
N GLY A 210 6.28 13.34 13.79
CA GLY A 210 5.67 12.05 14.15
C GLY A 210 6.12 10.89 13.26
N LEU A 211 6.29 11.13 11.95
CA LEU A 211 6.77 10.12 11.01
C LEU A 211 8.25 9.78 11.25
N ILE A 212 9.11 10.79 11.43
CA ILE A 212 10.53 10.60 11.75
C ILE A 212 10.66 9.91 13.11
N ALA A 213 9.95 10.38 14.14
CA ALA A 213 9.93 9.78 15.46
C ALA A 213 9.43 8.32 15.45
N GLY A 214 8.37 8.01 14.70
CA GLY A 214 7.87 6.64 14.53
C GLY A 214 8.88 5.72 13.84
N THR A 215 9.64 6.25 12.87
CA THR A 215 10.70 5.52 12.17
C THR A 215 11.90 5.25 13.09
N CYS A 216 12.38 6.26 13.82
CA CYS A 216 13.44 6.10 14.80
C CYS A 216 13.04 5.18 15.96
N ALA A 217 11.82 5.31 16.48
CA ALA A 217 11.30 4.42 17.51
C ALA A 217 11.17 2.98 17.01
N ALA A 218 10.71 2.77 15.78
CA ALA A 218 10.70 1.46 15.14
C ALA A 218 12.10 0.84 15.10
N ILE A 219 13.12 1.61 14.71
CA ILE A 219 14.52 1.14 14.68
C ILE A 219 15.03 0.81 16.09
N VAL A 220 14.92 1.73 17.06
CA VAL A 220 15.46 1.54 18.43
C VAL A 220 14.74 0.41 19.18
N SER A 221 13.45 0.20 18.92
CA SER A 221 12.67 -0.90 19.52
C SER A 221 12.85 -2.24 18.82
N GLN A 222 13.39 -2.28 17.58
CA GLN A 222 13.49 -3.50 16.77
C GLN A 222 14.24 -4.65 17.48
N PRO A 223 15.32 -4.42 18.26
CA PRO A 223 15.94 -5.46 19.08
C PRO A 223 14.97 -6.09 20.08
N ALA A 224 14.24 -5.27 20.84
CA ALA A 224 13.28 -5.78 21.82
C ALA A 224 12.12 -6.49 21.13
N ASP A 225 11.56 -5.93 20.05
CA ASP A 225 10.49 -6.55 19.28
C ASP A 225 10.89 -7.91 18.70
N THR A 226 12.11 -8.02 18.18
CA THR A 226 12.68 -9.28 17.69
C THR A 226 12.84 -10.29 18.82
N LEU A 227 13.40 -9.90 19.96
CA LEU A 227 13.57 -10.78 21.12
C LEU A 227 12.25 -11.32 21.67
N LEU A 228 11.23 -10.46 21.75
CA LEU A 228 9.88 -10.84 22.20
C LEU A 228 9.19 -11.78 21.23
N SER A 229 9.29 -11.48 19.93
CA SER A 229 8.75 -12.33 18.88
C SER A 229 9.40 -13.72 18.88
N LYS A 230 10.65 -13.85 19.33
CA LYS A 230 11.36 -15.13 19.46
C LYS A 230 11.07 -15.86 20.78
N ILE A 231 10.96 -15.16 21.93
CA ILE A 231 10.66 -15.83 23.21
C ILE A 231 9.24 -16.41 23.23
N ASN A 232 8.27 -15.71 22.61
CA ASN A 232 6.89 -16.18 22.48
C ASN A 232 6.74 -17.38 21.52
N LYS A 233 7.72 -17.58 20.61
CA LYS A 233 7.79 -18.73 19.68
C LYS A 233 8.55 -19.95 20.25
N THR A 234 9.12 -19.86 21.46
CA THR A 234 9.88 -20.96 22.08
C THR A 234 9.21 -21.46 23.37
N LYS A 235 8.88 -22.76 23.45
CA LYS A 235 8.48 -23.40 24.71
C LYS A 235 9.73 -23.56 25.60
N GLY A 236 9.81 -22.79 26.68
CA GLY A 236 10.87 -22.93 27.67
C GLY A 236 10.62 -24.10 28.63
N SER A 237 11.68 -24.63 29.23
CA SER A 237 11.55 -25.49 30.41
C SER A 237 11.02 -24.66 31.59
N SER A 238 10.31 -25.31 32.51
CA SER A 238 9.64 -24.67 33.66
C SER A 238 10.59 -24.11 34.74
N ALA A 239 11.91 -24.16 34.52
CA ALA A 239 12.94 -23.79 35.48
C ALA A 239 13.77 -22.53 35.12
N GLU A 240 13.76 -22.05 33.85
CA GLU A 240 14.52 -20.85 33.45
C GLU A 240 13.66 -19.57 33.42
N GLY A 241 14.18 -18.51 34.04
CA GLY A 241 13.56 -17.18 34.03
C GLY A 241 13.56 -16.51 32.65
N ILE A 242 12.51 -15.73 32.37
CA ILE A 242 12.28 -15.03 31.10
C ILE A 242 13.45 -14.13 30.68
N MET A 243 14.05 -13.37 31.62
CA MET A 243 15.18 -12.49 31.29
C MET A 243 16.44 -13.26 30.88
N THR A 244 16.74 -14.38 31.53
CA THR A 244 17.84 -15.28 31.16
C THR A 244 17.66 -15.83 29.75
N ARG A 245 16.41 -16.17 29.38
CA ARG A 245 16.04 -16.60 28.03
C ARG A 245 16.18 -15.49 26.99
N LEU A 246 15.72 -14.27 27.29
CA LEU A 246 15.91 -13.10 26.41
C LEU A 246 17.39 -12.80 26.17
N ILE A 247 18.23 -12.92 27.20
CA ILE A 247 19.69 -12.73 27.10
C ILE A 247 20.36 -13.82 26.26
N LYS A 248 19.95 -15.09 26.40
CA LYS A 248 20.37 -16.18 25.49
C LYS A 248 20.00 -15.86 24.05
N ILE A 249 18.71 -15.59 23.77
CA ILE A 249 18.24 -15.26 22.41
C ILE A 249 18.99 -14.04 21.84
N ALA A 250 19.31 -13.02 22.64
CA ALA A 250 20.08 -11.86 22.20
C ALA A 250 21.53 -12.22 21.84
N LYS A 251 22.18 -13.10 22.60
CA LYS A 251 23.50 -13.63 22.27
C LYS A 251 23.48 -14.51 21.02
N ASP A 252 22.47 -15.36 20.89
CA ASP A 252 22.31 -16.31 19.78
C ASP A 252 22.00 -15.60 18.44
N LEU A 253 21.22 -14.52 18.47
CA LEU A 253 20.92 -13.69 17.29
C LEU A 253 22.07 -12.74 16.90
N GLY A 254 22.82 -12.26 17.90
CA GLY A 254 23.83 -11.22 17.74
C GLY A 254 23.28 -9.86 17.27
N PRO A 255 24.13 -8.83 17.16
CA PRO A 255 23.69 -7.45 16.88
C PRO A 255 22.89 -7.30 15.57
N ARG A 256 23.23 -8.07 14.52
CA ARG A 256 22.51 -8.02 13.23
C ARG A 256 21.19 -8.80 13.26
N GLY A 257 21.12 -9.92 14.00
CA GLY A 257 19.90 -10.71 14.12
C GLY A 257 18.77 -9.96 14.83
N LEU A 258 19.12 -9.01 15.71
CA LEU A 258 18.20 -8.12 16.42
C LEU A 258 17.44 -7.11 15.52
N PHE A 259 17.84 -6.94 14.25
CA PHE A 259 17.20 -6.01 13.30
C PHE A 259 16.50 -6.72 12.12
N LEU A 260 16.35 -8.05 12.20
CA LEU A 260 15.63 -8.83 11.19
C LEU A 260 14.17 -8.36 11.05
N GLY A 261 13.71 -8.20 9.81
CA GLY A 261 12.34 -7.79 9.48
C GLY A 261 12.17 -6.29 9.11
N LEU A 262 13.22 -5.47 9.19
CA LEU A 262 13.13 -4.03 8.90
C LEU A 262 12.87 -3.71 7.41
N GLY A 263 13.45 -4.46 6.46
CA GLY A 263 13.35 -4.20 5.01
C GLY A 263 11.97 -4.43 4.37
N PRO A 264 11.21 -5.49 4.69
CA PRO A 264 9.83 -5.67 4.21
C PRO A 264 8.84 -4.57 4.62
N ARG A 265 9.27 -3.63 5.48
CA ARG A 265 8.59 -2.38 5.79
C ARG A 265 8.69 -1.35 4.61
N ILE A 266 9.31 -1.66 3.44
CA ILE A 266 9.81 -0.66 2.42
C ILE A 266 9.82 -0.97 0.85
N VAL A 267 9.03 -1.89 0.23
CA VAL A 267 8.62 -1.88 -1.24
C VAL A 267 9.62 -2.29 -2.40
N MET A 268 9.11 -2.74 -3.60
CA MET A 268 9.80 -2.98 -4.92
C MET A 268 8.82 -3.06 -6.17
N SER A 269 9.27 -3.39 -7.41
CA SER A 269 8.56 -3.33 -8.75
C SER A 269 7.71 -4.56 -9.20
N GLU A 270 6.94 -4.50 -10.32
CA GLU A 270 5.80 -5.43 -10.65
C GLU A 270 5.86 -6.31 -11.95
N TYR A 271 6.21 -5.85 -13.16
CA TYR A 271 6.27 -6.68 -14.39
C TYR A 271 7.71 -6.84 -14.94
N ILE A 272 8.00 -7.94 -15.66
CA ILE A 272 9.35 -8.33 -16.13
C ILE A 272 9.38 -8.86 -17.56
N ALA A 273 10.53 -8.74 -18.25
CA ALA A 273 10.76 -9.31 -19.57
C ALA A 273 11.05 -10.83 -19.51
N PRO A 274 10.81 -11.62 -20.59
CA PRO A 274 10.96 -13.07 -20.57
C PRO A 274 12.36 -13.56 -20.18
N TRP A 275 13.43 -12.89 -20.62
CA TRP A 275 14.81 -13.23 -20.26
C TRP A 275 15.18 -12.91 -18.80
N ASP A 276 14.34 -12.15 -18.09
CA ASP A 276 14.49 -11.88 -16.65
C ASP A 276 13.52 -12.70 -15.79
N ALA A 277 12.67 -13.55 -16.39
CA ALA A 277 11.68 -14.39 -15.73
C ALA A 277 12.26 -15.59 -14.94
N ARG A 278 13.44 -15.42 -14.36
CA ARG A 278 14.23 -16.38 -13.59
C ARG A 278 13.41 -17.13 -12.54
N ARG A 279 12.54 -16.43 -11.81
CA ARG A 279 11.65 -17.02 -10.79
C ARG A 279 10.62 -17.96 -11.41
N ALA A 280 10.06 -17.63 -12.58
CA ALA A 280 9.13 -18.50 -13.28
C ALA A 280 9.86 -19.73 -13.85
N PHE A 281 11.07 -19.55 -14.42
CA PHE A 281 11.91 -20.65 -14.90
C PHE A 281 12.22 -21.69 -13.81
N ILE A 282 12.67 -21.27 -12.62
CA ILE A 282 13.04 -22.22 -11.54
C ILE A 282 11.85 -22.87 -10.81
N SER A 283 10.64 -22.28 -10.86
CA SER A 283 9.52 -22.70 -10.01
C SER A 283 8.24 -23.10 -10.75
N GLY A 284 8.11 -22.76 -12.04
CA GLY A 284 6.86 -22.87 -12.80
C GLY A 284 5.83 -21.77 -12.49
N PHE A 285 5.98 -21.01 -11.39
CA PHE A 285 5.00 -19.99 -10.99
C PHE A 285 5.16 -18.68 -11.78
N THR A 286 4.11 -18.31 -12.51
CA THR A 286 4.12 -17.22 -13.50
C THR A 286 3.56 -15.87 -13.01
N GLY A 287 2.83 -15.82 -11.88
CA GLY A 287 2.18 -14.60 -11.38
C GLY A 287 3.14 -13.44 -11.10
N SER A 288 2.73 -12.18 -11.31
CA SER A 288 3.66 -11.02 -11.30
C SER A 288 4.42 -10.87 -9.98
N ALA A 289 3.72 -10.99 -8.84
CA ALA A 289 4.33 -10.87 -7.51
C ALA A 289 4.78 -12.23 -6.96
N GLY A 290 6.07 -12.35 -6.60
CA GLY A 290 6.54 -13.49 -5.81
C GLY A 290 8.04 -13.46 -5.52
N PHE A 291 8.42 -13.95 -4.35
CA PHE A 291 9.80 -14.02 -3.86
C PHE A 291 10.18 -15.48 -3.57
N ALA A 292 11.18 -16.01 -4.27
CA ALA A 292 11.64 -17.38 -4.12
C ALA A 292 12.92 -17.44 -3.27
N VAL A 293 13.02 -18.46 -2.40
CA VAL A 293 14.26 -18.82 -1.70
C VAL A 293 14.53 -20.29 -1.94
N ILE A 294 15.72 -20.57 -2.47
CA ILE A 294 16.24 -21.92 -2.69
C ILE A 294 17.38 -22.17 -1.71
N SER A 295 17.45 -23.40 -1.21
CA SER A 295 18.54 -23.92 -0.39
C SER A 295 19.00 -25.27 -0.94
N GLN A 296 20.03 -25.87 -0.33
CA GLN A 296 20.47 -27.22 -0.70
C GLN A 296 19.45 -28.33 -0.38
N GLU A 297 18.45 -28.05 0.49
CA GLU A 297 17.50 -29.06 0.96
C GLU A 297 16.07 -28.83 0.47
N LYS A 298 15.64 -27.57 0.33
CA LYS A 298 14.25 -27.18 -0.02
C LYS A 298 14.18 -25.86 -0.79
N ALA A 299 13.08 -25.68 -1.52
CA ALA A 299 12.67 -24.42 -2.12
C ALA A 299 11.34 -23.91 -1.54
N ALA A 300 11.18 -22.59 -1.42
CA ALA A 300 9.94 -21.96 -0.97
C ALA A 300 9.66 -20.66 -1.74
N LEU A 301 8.38 -20.37 -1.98
CA LEU A 301 7.93 -19.20 -2.72
C LEU A 301 6.86 -18.43 -1.94
N TRP A 302 7.14 -17.16 -1.66
CA TRP A 302 6.21 -16.21 -1.06
C TRP A 302 5.45 -15.44 -2.14
N THR A 303 4.13 -15.34 -2.03
CA THR A 303 3.30 -14.49 -2.89
C THR A 303 2.07 -13.97 -2.12
N ASP A 304 1.36 -13.00 -2.70
CA ASP A 304 0.20 -12.32 -2.11
C ASP A 304 -1.15 -12.97 -2.48
N GLY A 305 -2.22 -12.46 -1.87
CA GLY A 305 -3.57 -13.02 -1.95
C GLY A 305 -4.18 -13.10 -3.36
N ARG A 306 -3.66 -12.36 -4.35
CA ARG A 306 -4.04 -12.47 -5.77
C ARG A 306 -3.66 -13.83 -6.35
N TYR A 307 -2.60 -14.44 -5.82
CA TYR A 307 -1.88 -15.55 -6.44
C TYR A 307 -1.91 -16.86 -5.64
N PHE A 308 -2.59 -16.91 -4.49
CA PHE A 308 -2.64 -18.14 -3.66
C PHE A 308 -3.14 -19.37 -4.43
N LEU A 309 -4.20 -19.20 -5.23
CA LEU A 309 -4.81 -20.29 -6.00
C LEU A 309 -3.94 -20.69 -7.20
N GLN A 310 -3.48 -19.71 -7.99
CA GLN A 310 -2.54 -19.93 -9.08
C GLN A 310 -1.25 -20.63 -8.61
N ALA A 311 -0.60 -20.14 -7.56
CA ALA A 311 0.63 -20.73 -7.06
C ALA A 311 0.43 -22.15 -6.51
N SER A 312 -0.75 -22.47 -5.96
CA SER A 312 -1.06 -23.85 -5.54
C SER A 312 -1.29 -24.83 -6.71
N GLN A 313 -1.57 -24.30 -7.91
CA GLN A 313 -1.75 -25.06 -9.14
C GLN A 313 -0.46 -25.16 -9.97
N GLU A 314 0.37 -24.11 -10.00
CA GLU A 314 1.60 -24.05 -10.81
C GLU A 314 2.84 -24.61 -10.12
N LEU A 315 2.94 -24.54 -8.79
CA LEU A 315 4.11 -25.06 -8.06
C LEU A 315 4.04 -26.58 -7.92
N ASN A 316 5.16 -27.27 -8.21
CA ASN A 316 5.32 -28.67 -7.82
C ASN A 316 5.36 -28.79 -6.30
N GLN A 317 4.26 -29.21 -5.69
CA GLN A 317 4.09 -29.24 -4.23
C GLN A 317 5.05 -30.22 -3.50
N ASN A 318 5.71 -31.13 -4.23
CA ASN A 318 6.73 -32.02 -3.68
C ASN A 318 8.11 -31.33 -3.53
N GLU A 319 8.36 -30.26 -4.29
CA GLU A 319 9.64 -29.55 -4.36
C GLU A 319 9.57 -28.15 -3.75
N TRP A 320 8.42 -27.48 -3.92
CA TRP A 320 8.18 -26.09 -3.57
C TRP A 320 7.17 -25.92 -2.44
N THR A 321 7.57 -25.21 -1.38
CA THR A 321 6.66 -24.80 -0.31
C THR A 321 6.04 -23.43 -0.61
N LEU A 322 4.72 -23.38 -0.83
CA LEU A 322 3.97 -22.13 -1.00
C LEU A 322 3.80 -21.38 0.34
N MET A 323 4.19 -20.12 0.37
CA MET A 323 4.14 -19.23 1.53
C MET A 323 3.15 -18.06 1.29
N LYS A 324 1.99 -18.12 1.93
CA LYS A 324 0.86 -17.21 1.67
C LYS A 324 1.01 -15.90 2.46
N GLN A 325 1.53 -14.84 1.83
CA GLN A 325 1.81 -13.56 2.50
C GLN A 325 0.54 -12.90 3.06
N GLY A 326 0.65 -12.25 4.22
CA GLY A 326 -0.46 -11.58 4.90
C GLY A 326 -1.28 -12.49 5.83
N LEU A 327 -1.07 -13.81 5.81
CA LEU A 327 -1.57 -14.73 6.82
C LEU A 327 -0.62 -14.78 8.03
N ALA A 328 -1.16 -14.96 9.24
CA ALA A 328 -0.41 -14.81 10.49
C ALA A 328 0.57 -15.97 10.76
N GLU A 329 0.27 -17.14 10.21
CA GLU A 329 1.04 -18.38 10.29
C GLU A 329 2.23 -18.41 9.32
N THR A 330 2.22 -17.60 8.27
CA THR A 330 3.25 -17.58 7.23
C THR A 330 4.54 -16.96 7.77
N PRO A 331 5.66 -17.72 7.88
CA PRO A 331 6.92 -17.17 8.36
C PRO A 331 7.50 -16.17 7.35
N SER A 332 8.36 -15.26 7.81
CA SER A 332 9.24 -14.54 6.89
C SER A 332 10.28 -15.50 6.29
N TRP A 333 10.89 -15.13 5.16
CA TRP A 333 11.92 -15.95 4.53
C TRP A 333 13.15 -16.16 5.43
N GLN A 334 13.51 -15.16 6.25
CA GLN A 334 14.57 -15.29 7.24
C GLN A 334 14.21 -16.29 8.34
N GLU A 335 12.96 -16.27 8.82
CA GLU A 335 12.48 -17.24 9.81
C GLU A 335 12.44 -18.67 9.26
N TRP A 336 12.07 -18.83 7.99
CA TRP A 336 12.08 -20.13 7.31
C TRP A 336 13.49 -20.71 7.18
N LEU A 337 14.46 -19.92 6.69
CA LEU A 337 15.86 -20.35 6.62
C LEU A 337 16.45 -20.69 7.99
N THR A 338 16.15 -19.89 9.02
CA THR A 338 16.65 -20.12 10.39
C THR A 338 16.07 -21.39 11.00
N LYS A 339 14.80 -21.72 10.70
CA LYS A 339 14.18 -22.99 11.12
C LYS A 339 14.75 -24.21 10.39
N MET A 340 15.14 -24.06 9.12
CA MET A 340 15.68 -25.14 8.31
C MET A 340 17.13 -25.48 8.65
N PHE A 341 17.93 -24.48 9.02
CA PHE A 341 19.35 -24.65 9.36
C PHE A 341 19.65 -24.24 10.83
N PRO A 342 19.06 -24.93 11.82
CA PRO A 342 19.25 -24.58 13.23
C PRO A 342 20.72 -24.70 13.63
N GLY A 343 21.24 -23.66 14.31
CA GLY A 343 22.62 -23.62 14.80
C GLY A 343 23.71 -23.46 13.72
N LYS A 344 23.36 -23.25 12.45
CA LYS A 344 24.32 -23.06 11.34
C LYS A 344 24.32 -21.60 10.86
N THR A 345 25.50 -21.07 10.54
CA THR A 345 25.62 -19.79 9.83
C THR A 345 25.23 -19.97 8.36
N VAL A 346 24.05 -19.49 7.98
CA VAL A 346 23.57 -19.51 6.59
C VAL A 346 24.08 -18.28 5.84
N ARG A 347 24.83 -18.48 4.75
CA ARG A 347 25.17 -17.41 3.80
C ARG A 347 24.08 -17.35 2.73
N VAL A 348 23.40 -16.21 2.63
CA VAL A 348 22.35 -15.96 1.63
C VAL A 348 22.92 -15.06 0.54
N GLY A 349 23.11 -15.63 -0.64
CA GLY A 349 23.56 -14.91 -1.83
C GLY A 349 22.38 -14.27 -2.57
N VAL A 350 22.57 -13.06 -3.11
CA VAL A 350 21.60 -12.41 -4.01
C VAL A 350 22.29 -11.60 -5.09
N ASP A 351 21.61 -11.46 -6.24
CA ASP A 351 22.02 -10.56 -7.31
C ASP A 351 21.79 -9.09 -6.89
N PRO A 352 22.83 -8.24 -6.83
CA PRO A 352 22.70 -6.84 -6.40
C PRO A 352 21.90 -5.96 -7.38
N ARG A 353 21.66 -6.41 -8.62
CA ARG A 353 20.79 -5.73 -9.59
C ARG A 353 19.30 -5.92 -9.26
N LEU A 354 18.96 -6.96 -8.50
CA LEU A 354 17.58 -7.39 -8.20
C LEU A 354 17.09 -7.01 -6.79
N VAL A 355 17.88 -6.26 -6.00
CA VAL A 355 17.52 -5.86 -4.62
C VAL A 355 17.85 -4.41 -4.31
N THR A 356 17.18 -3.90 -3.27
CA THR A 356 17.33 -2.55 -2.69
C THR A 356 17.95 -2.55 -1.30
N PHE A 357 18.38 -3.72 -0.78
CA PHE A 357 18.83 -3.92 0.60
C PHE A 357 20.12 -4.76 0.68
N GLU A 358 20.85 -4.61 1.78
CA GLU A 358 22.18 -5.21 1.90
C GLU A 358 22.20 -6.71 2.28
N MET A 359 22.98 -7.50 1.53
CA MET A 359 23.26 -8.93 1.78
C MET A 359 24.64 -9.34 1.22
N VAL A 360 24.96 -10.64 1.26
CA VAL A 360 26.09 -11.18 0.49
C VAL A 360 25.69 -11.18 -0.99
N TYR A 361 26.41 -10.40 -1.80
CA TYR A 361 26.10 -10.27 -3.22
C TYR A 361 26.83 -11.31 -4.05
N ILE A 362 26.15 -11.83 -5.07
CA ILE A 362 26.74 -12.63 -6.14
C ILE A 362 26.52 -11.82 -7.43
N THR A 363 27.60 -11.35 -8.05
CA THR A 363 27.55 -10.46 -9.22
C THR A 363 27.09 -11.16 -10.49
N GLU A 364 27.26 -12.47 -10.56
CA GLU A 364 26.80 -13.32 -11.66
C GLU A 364 25.57 -14.10 -11.22
N ASN A 365 24.46 -13.97 -11.95
CA ASN A 365 23.21 -14.56 -11.54
C ASN A 365 23.25 -16.09 -11.68
N LEU A 366 23.12 -16.82 -10.57
CA LEU A 366 23.25 -18.28 -10.56
C LEU A 366 22.17 -19.00 -11.38
N ILE A 367 21.00 -18.38 -11.59
CA ILE A 367 19.92 -18.96 -12.40
C ILE A 367 20.30 -18.90 -13.88
N ASP A 368 20.97 -17.83 -14.32
CA ASP A 368 21.39 -17.65 -15.71
C ASP A 368 22.41 -18.73 -16.14
N LYS A 369 23.17 -19.31 -15.19
CA LYS A 369 24.11 -20.42 -15.46
C LYS A 369 23.45 -21.76 -15.76
N VAL A 370 22.23 -21.98 -15.26
CA VAL A 370 21.50 -23.26 -15.39
C VAL A 370 20.30 -23.14 -16.34
N TRP A 371 20.06 -21.95 -16.87
CA TRP A 371 19.00 -21.70 -17.85
C TRP A 371 19.53 -21.88 -19.27
N GLU A 372 19.78 -23.14 -19.66
CA GLU A 372 20.35 -23.51 -20.97
C GLU A 372 19.60 -22.87 -22.16
N ASN A 373 18.26 -22.87 -22.09
CA ASN A 373 17.37 -22.29 -23.08
C ASN A 373 16.84 -20.90 -22.65
N ARG A 374 17.70 -20.06 -22.04
CA ARG A 374 17.31 -18.69 -21.67
C ARG A 374 16.98 -17.88 -22.92
N PRO A 375 15.81 -17.19 -22.97
CA PRO A 375 15.52 -16.27 -24.07
C PRO A 375 16.63 -15.23 -24.20
N THR A 376 17.14 -15.03 -25.42
CA THR A 376 18.08 -13.94 -25.70
C THR A 376 17.37 -12.60 -25.49
N PRO A 377 18.02 -11.59 -24.87
CA PRO A 377 17.48 -10.23 -24.82
C PRO A 377 17.18 -9.68 -26.21
N GLU A 378 15.92 -9.32 -26.46
CA GLU A 378 15.46 -8.75 -27.74
C GLU A 378 15.08 -7.28 -27.52
N TYR A 379 16.03 -6.39 -27.78
CA TYR A 379 15.83 -4.94 -27.65
C TYR A 379 15.16 -4.37 -28.90
N LYS A 380 14.06 -3.66 -28.71
CA LYS A 380 13.22 -3.15 -29.80
C LYS A 380 13.44 -1.66 -30.02
N LYS A 381 12.97 -1.15 -31.17
CA LYS A 381 13.16 0.25 -31.56
C LYS A 381 12.58 1.22 -30.53
N ILE A 382 13.39 2.22 -30.20
CA ILE A 382 13.09 3.31 -29.29
C ILE A 382 12.69 4.51 -30.15
N PHE A 383 11.44 4.93 -30.01
CA PHE A 383 10.80 5.96 -30.84
C PHE A 383 10.32 7.14 -30.00
N ASN A 384 10.17 8.31 -30.62
CA ASN A 384 9.65 9.51 -29.96
C ASN A 384 8.11 9.46 -29.89
N LEU A 385 7.51 9.91 -28.77
CA LEU A 385 6.09 10.23 -28.72
C LEU A 385 5.85 11.69 -29.16
N PRO A 386 5.10 11.94 -30.26
CA PRO A 386 4.77 13.30 -30.70
C PRO A 386 4.04 14.16 -29.66
N LEU A 387 4.26 15.48 -29.73
CA LEU A 387 3.67 16.48 -28.82
C LEU A 387 2.14 16.44 -28.75
N GLN A 388 1.46 16.09 -29.85
CA GLN A 388 0.00 15.94 -29.91
C GLN A 388 -0.55 14.87 -28.95
N PHE A 389 0.30 13.98 -28.44
CA PHE A 389 -0.02 12.99 -27.42
C PHE A 389 0.68 13.27 -26.08
N ALA A 390 1.91 13.79 -26.13
CA ALA A 390 2.73 14.03 -24.94
C ALA A 390 2.41 15.34 -24.19
N GLY A 391 1.72 16.29 -24.85
CA GLY A 391 1.32 17.61 -24.34
C GLY A 391 2.42 18.63 -24.07
N GLN A 392 3.65 18.17 -23.83
CA GLN A 392 4.83 18.97 -23.46
C GLN A 392 6.11 18.35 -24.03
N SER A 393 7.08 19.20 -24.39
CA SER A 393 8.38 18.82 -24.95
C SER A 393 9.32 18.24 -23.89
N PHE A 394 10.31 17.44 -24.30
CA PHE A 394 11.22 16.84 -23.33
C PHE A 394 12.15 17.90 -22.70
N GLU A 395 12.44 18.98 -23.41
CA GLU A 395 13.20 20.13 -22.94
C GLU A 395 12.45 20.85 -21.82
N GLU A 396 11.16 21.13 -21.99
CA GLU A 396 10.30 21.69 -20.93
C GLU A 396 10.28 20.78 -19.70
N LYS A 397 10.21 19.47 -19.91
CA LYS A 397 10.18 18.44 -18.87
C LYS A 397 11.54 18.32 -18.14
N LEU A 398 12.65 18.38 -18.86
CA LEU A 398 14.01 18.38 -18.30
C LEU A 398 14.29 19.67 -17.51
N GLU A 399 13.89 20.81 -18.05
CA GLU A 399 14.00 22.12 -17.39
C GLU A 399 13.20 22.16 -16.09
N ASN A 400 11.99 21.59 -16.07
CA ASN A 400 11.16 21.43 -14.89
C ASN A 400 11.82 20.51 -13.83
N VAL A 401 12.42 19.39 -14.24
CA VAL A 401 13.23 18.53 -13.35
C VAL A 401 14.48 19.27 -12.84
N ARG A 402 15.10 20.15 -13.61
CA ARG A 402 16.27 20.94 -13.15
C ARG A 402 15.91 22.08 -12.20
N LYS A 403 14.82 22.80 -12.47
CA LYS A 403 14.36 23.96 -11.68
C LYS A 403 13.96 23.61 -10.26
N GLU A 404 13.23 22.50 -10.09
CA GLU A 404 12.61 22.17 -8.80
C GLU A 404 13.05 20.80 -8.23
N LEU A 405 13.83 20.01 -8.99
CA LEU A 405 13.91 18.54 -8.80
C LEU A 405 12.54 17.85 -8.90
N GLU A 406 11.53 18.58 -9.36
CA GLU A 406 10.11 18.24 -9.28
C GLU A 406 9.31 18.88 -10.45
N LYS A 407 9.43 18.40 -11.71
CA LYS A 407 8.26 18.21 -12.62
C LYS A 407 8.57 17.42 -13.92
N ASN A 408 7.85 16.29 -14.08
CA ASN A 408 7.40 15.57 -15.30
C ASN A 408 8.11 14.26 -15.75
N ARG A 409 7.47 13.55 -16.69
CA ARG A 409 8.00 12.45 -17.52
C ARG A 409 9.11 13.02 -18.40
N LEU A 410 10.27 12.37 -18.48
CA LEU A 410 11.46 13.09 -18.94
C LEU A 410 11.61 13.24 -20.47
N PHE A 411 11.78 12.13 -21.21
CA PHE A 411 12.32 12.19 -22.59
C PHE A 411 11.32 12.05 -23.74
N ASN A 412 10.02 11.89 -23.46
CA ASN A 412 8.98 11.50 -24.43
C ASN A 412 9.22 10.20 -25.23
N LEU A 413 10.38 9.53 -25.11
CA LEU A 413 10.68 8.25 -25.75
C LEU A 413 9.80 7.08 -25.28
N ARG A 414 9.60 6.08 -26.14
CA ARG A 414 8.93 4.80 -25.86
C ARG A 414 9.70 3.66 -26.52
N GLY A 415 9.48 2.45 -26.01
CA GLY A 415 10.02 1.21 -26.55
C GLY A 415 9.03 0.06 -26.36
N SER A 416 9.50 -1.18 -26.45
CA SER A 416 8.65 -2.37 -26.20
C SER A 416 9.45 -3.59 -25.71
N ASP A 417 10.54 -3.33 -24.98
CA ASP A 417 11.43 -4.38 -24.46
C ASP A 417 10.76 -5.22 -23.35
N VAL A 418 9.85 -4.59 -22.61
CA VAL A 418 8.98 -5.27 -21.64
C VAL A 418 7.62 -5.52 -22.32
N PRO A 419 7.10 -6.75 -22.35
CA PRO A 419 5.77 -7.03 -22.89
C PRO A 419 4.70 -6.11 -22.29
N MET A 420 3.82 -5.58 -23.14
CA MET A 420 2.61 -4.79 -22.81
C MET A 420 2.86 -3.45 -22.10
N ASN A 421 4.12 -3.14 -21.76
CA ASN A 421 4.55 -1.89 -21.16
C ASN A 421 5.43 -1.16 -22.19
N PRO A 422 5.06 0.02 -22.71
CA PRO A 422 5.75 0.69 -23.82
C PRO A 422 7.05 1.40 -23.38
N VAL A 423 7.93 0.64 -22.72
CA VAL A 423 9.19 1.07 -22.11
C VAL A 423 10.38 0.33 -22.73
N PHE A 424 11.58 0.85 -22.49
CA PHE A 424 12.85 0.27 -22.92
C PHE A 424 13.84 0.25 -21.76
N PHE A 425 14.77 -0.70 -21.77
CA PHE A 425 15.80 -0.80 -20.73
C PHE A 425 16.71 0.43 -20.81
N SER A 426 16.65 1.25 -19.77
CA SER A 426 17.44 2.47 -19.70
C SER A 426 17.73 2.93 -18.27
N TYR A 427 18.79 3.73 -18.15
CA TYR A 427 19.02 4.63 -17.02
C TYR A 427 19.18 6.06 -17.54
N ALA A 428 19.04 7.03 -16.64
CA ALA A 428 19.29 8.43 -16.94
C ALA A 428 20.08 9.08 -15.81
N LEU A 429 21.16 9.76 -16.15
CA LEU A 429 21.94 10.60 -15.25
C LEU A 429 21.70 12.06 -15.62
N ILE A 430 21.21 12.85 -14.67
CA ILE A 430 20.79 14.23 -14.90
C ILE A 430 21.57 15.12 -13.93
N THR A 431 22.33 16.07 -14.47
CA THR A 431 22.97 17.13 -13.68
C THR A 431 22.22 18.45 -13.89
N LYS A 432 22.71 19.53 -13.28
CA LYS A 432 22.18 20.88 -13.51
C LYS A 432 22.39 21.36 -14.96
N SER A 433 23.44 20.88 -15.63
CA SER A 433 23.86 21.27 -16.99
C SER A 433 23.62 20.16 -18.02
N ASP A 434 23.86 18.91 -17.63
CA ASP A 434 24.05 17.77 -18.52
C ASP A 434 22.94 16.73 -18.34
N CYS A 435 22.79 15.86 -19.33
CA CYS A 435 21.80 14.80 -19.33
C CYS A 435 22.31 13.64 -20.19
N ILE A 436 22.46 12.46 -19.59
CA ILE A 436 22.96 11.25 -20.26
C ILE A 436 21.88 10.17 -20.14
N ILE A 437 21.49 9.55 -21.26
CA ILE A 437 20.64 8.35 -21.27
C ILE A 437 21.50 7.14 -21.62
N TYR A 438 21.47 6.15 -20.75
CA TYR A 438 22.10 4.84 -20.97
C TYR A 438 21.03 3.90 -21.49
N CYS A 439 21.16 3.42 -22.73
CA CYS A 439 20.18 2.53 -23.37
C CYS A 439 20.86 1.72 -24.48
N GLN A 440 20.10 0.98 -25.29
CA GLN A 440 20.64 0.34 -26.49
C GLN A 440 20.65 1.36 -27.64
N VAL A 441 21.76 2.07 -27.83
CA VAL A 441 21.84 3.26 -28.69
C VAL A 441 21.44 2.94 -30.15
N ASP A 442 21.84 1.78 -30.67
CA ASP A 442 21.50 1.31 -32.03
C ASP A 442 19.99 1.05 -32.23
N GLN A 443 19.20 1.02 -31.16
CA GLN A 443 17.75 0.91 -31.21
C GLN A 443 17.03 2.25 -31.25
N VAL A 444 17.70 3.38 -30.99
CA VAL A 444 17.07 4.71 -31.07
C VAL A 444 16.89 5.12 -32.53
N GLU A 445 15.65 5.42 -32.92
CA GLU A 445 15.31 5.81 -34.29
C GLU A 445 15.91 7.17 -34.66
N LYS A 446 16.28 7.35 -35.93
CA LYS A 446 16.92 8.60 -36.44
C LYS A 446 16.09 9.86 -36.15
N GLU A 447 14.76 9.76 -36.22
CA GLU A 447 13.86 10.86 -35.87
C GLU A 447 13.96 11.19 -34.36
N ALA A 448 13.88 10.18 -33.49
CA ALA A 448 14.05 10.36 -32.04
C ALA A 448 15.44 10.94 -31.69
N LEU A 449 16.51 10.42 -32.30
CA LEU A 449 17.87 10.97 -32.18
C LEU A 449 17.93 12.46 -32.55
N SER A 450 17.28 12.88 -33.65
CA SER A 450 17.30 14.27 -34.12
C SER A 450 16.64 15.27 -33.16
N LEU A 451 15.75 14.78 -32.29
CA LEU A 451 15.02 15.58 -31.31
C LEU A 451 15.79 15.75 -30.00
N LEU A 452 16.60 14.76 -29.58
CA LEU A 452 17.33 14.72 -28.31
C LEU A 452 18.55 15.67 -28.23
N LYS A 453 18.39 16.93 -28.66
CA LYS A 453 19.45 17.93 -28.64
C LYS A 453 19.88 18.25 -27.20
N GLY A 454 21.19 18.22 -26.95
CA GLY A 454 21.75 18.45 -25.61
C GLY A 454 21.61 17.27 -24.65
N VAL A 455 21.24 16.08 -25.15
CA VAL A 455 21.25 14.83 -24.39
C VAL A 455 22.30 13.89 -24.99
N GLU A 456 23.19 13.38 -24.15
CA GLU A 456 24.17 12.36 -24.55
C GLU A 456 23.52 10.97 -24.49
N LEU A 457 23.83 10.11 -25.45
CA LEU A 457 23.39 8.72 -25.48
C LEU A 457 24.59 7.79 -25.35
N LYS A 458 24.50 6.85 -24.41
CA LYS A 458 25.52 5.83 -24.13
C LYS A 458 24.90 4.44 -24.04
N ASN A 459 25.71 3.41 -24.19
CA ASN A 459 25.26 2.02 -24.07
C ASN A 459 24.85 1.71 -22.63
N TYR A 460 23.84 0.83 -22.47
CA TYR A 460 23.14 0.59 -21.21
C TYR A 460 24.05 0.33 -20.00
N ASP A 461 25.06 -0.55 -20.14
CA ASP A 461 25.97 -0.91 -19.05
C ASP A 461 27.07 0.15 -18.77
N GLN A 462 27.27 1.14 -19.65
CA GLN A 462 28.31 2.16 -19.45
C GLN A 462 28.05 3.05 -18.22
N ILE A 463 26.83 3.04 -17.66
CA ILE A 463 26.53 3.73 -16.41
C ILE A 463 27.41 3.26 -15.25
N PHE A 464 27.77 1.97 -15.20
CA PHE A 464 28.55 1.42 -14.09
C PHE A 464 29.99 1.96 -14.10
N GLU A 465 30.56 2.18 -15.29
CA GLU A 465 31.87 2.80 -15.49
C GLU A 465 31.80 4.32 -15.30
N ASP A 466 30.81 4.98 -15.93
CA ASP A 466 30.67 6.43 -15.88
C ASP A 466 30.44 6.97 -14.47
N LEU A 467 29.75 6.23 -13.59
CA LEU A 467 29.50 6.66 -12.21
C LEU A 467 30.80 6.92 -11.42
N GLU A 468 31.93 6.32 -11.78
CA GLU A 468 33.23 6.63 -11.18
C GLU A 468 33.64 8.10 -11.41
N ASN A 469 33.28 8.67 -12.58
CA ASN A 469 33.52 10.09 -12.91
C ASN A 469 32.66 11.04 -12.07
N PHE A 470 31.58 10.54 -11.46
CA PHE A 470 30.65 11.31 -10.64
C PHE A 470 30.75 11.03 -9.13
N LYS A 471 31.68 10.17 -8.67
CA LYS A 471 31.87 9.79 -7.25
C LYS A 471 31.95 10.94 -6.24
N ASP A 472 32.34 12.13 -6.71
CA ASP A 472 32.46 13.33 -5.87
C ASP A 472 31.12 14.07 -5.66
N HIS A 473 30.10 13.76 -6.45
CA HIS A 473 28.76 14.37 -6.39
C HIS A 473 27.83 13.69 -5.36
N SER A 474 26.75 14.40 -5.01
CA SER A 474 25.61 13.83 -4.28
C SER A 474 24.53 13.36 -5.24
N PHE A 475 23.97 12.18 -4.97
CA PHE A 475 23.01 11.50 -5.84
C PHE A 475 21.61 11.50 -5.21
N LEU A 476 20.59 11.72 -6.02
CA LEU A 476 19.18 11.58 -5.65
C LEU A 476 18.62 10.35 -6.38
N VAL A 477 18.12 9.38 -5.62
CA VAL A 477 17.62 8.11 -6.18
C VAL A 477 16.23 7.77 -5.64
N GLY A 478 15.43 7.05 -6.43
CA GLY A 478 14.15 6.52 -5.98
C GLY A 478 14.32 5.32 -5.01
N PRO A 479 13.27 4.95 -4.26
CA PRO A 479 13.33 3.82 -3.30
C PRO A 479 13.52 2.46 -3.98
N THR A 480 13.34 2.38 -5.29
CA THR A 480 13.54 1.18 -6.13
C THR A 480 14.92 1.11 -6.79
N CYS A 481 15.87 1.99 -6.42
CA CYS A 481 17.22 1.97 -6.97
C CYS A 481 17.94 0.68 -6.57
N SER A 482 18.49 -0.05 -7.56
CA SER A 482 19.22 -1.29 -7.32
C SER A 482 20.52 -1.03 -6.56
N VAL A 483 20.86 -1.90 -5.61
CA VAL A 483 22.13 -1.85 -4.88
C VAL A 483 23.34 -1.85 -5.81
N ALA A 484 23.26 -2.50 -6.98
CA ALA A 484 24.30 -2.50 -8.00
C ALA A 484 24.75 -1.09 -8.46
N LEU A 485 23.85 -0.10 -8.46
CA LEU A 485 24.19 1.30 -8.77
C LEU A 485 24.69 2.05 -7.53
N VAL A 486 24.00 1.88 -6.40
CA VAL A 486 24.35 2.54 -5.12
C VAL A 486 25.78 2.19 -4.68
N LYS A 487 26.28 1.01 -5.05
CA LYS A 487 27.65 0.56 -4.73
C LYS A 487 28.75 1.06 -5.68
N GLN A 488 28.43 1.73 -6.79
CA GLN A 488 29.45 2.38 -7.66
C GLN A 488 29.88 3.76 -7.13
N VAL A 489 29.15 4.30 -6.16
CA VAL A 489 29.32 5.65 -5.63
C VAL A 489 29.50 5.60 -4.12
N ASP A 490 29.94 6.71 -3.54
CA ASP A 490 29.97 6.89 -2.10
C ASP A 490 28.53 6.87 -1.54
N GLN A 491 28.22 5.86 -0.74
CA GLN A 491 26.89 5.65 -0.18
C GLN A 491 26.45 6.78 0.75
N GLU A 492 27.39 7.47 1.41
CA GLU A 492 27.07 8.63 2.27
C GLU A 492 26.55 9.82 1.45
N LYS A 493 26.86 9.85 0.15
CA LYS A 493 26.40 10.87 -0.81
C LYS A 493 25.10 10.49 -1.53
N VAL A 494 24.54 9.31 -1.27
CA VAL A 494 23.27 8.84 -1.89
C VAL A 494 22.09 9.17 -0.99
N LYS A 495 21.20 10.06 -1.45
CA LYS A 495 19.93 10.39 -0.78
C LYS A 495 18.76 9.74 -1.51
N VAL A 496 18.11 8.79 -0.85
CA VAL A 496 16.86 8.19 -1.32
C VAL A 496 15.70 9.18 -1.12
N VAL A 497 14.93 9.43 -2.18
CA VAL A 497 13.74 10.29 -2.18
C VAL A 497 12.51 9.44 -2.48
N SER A 498 11.54 9.44 -1.56
CA SER A 498 10.33 8.60 -1.65
C SER A 498 9.06 9.41 -1.37
N PRO A 499 8.04 9.36 -2.26
CA PRO A 499 8.11 8.80 -3.61
C PRO A 499 9.16 9.54 -4.47
N SER A 500 9.69 8.85 -5.49
CA SER A 500 10.58 9.49 -6.47
C SER A 500 9.86 10.71 -7.09
N PRO A 501 10.53 11.86 -7.28
CA PRO A 501 9.92 13.00 -7.92
C PRO A 501 9.31 12.61 -9.27
N LEU A 502 10.09 12.03 -10.19
CA LEU A 502 9.59 11.59 -11.52
C LEU A 502 8.29 10.77 -11.44
N THR A 503 8.13 9.97 -10.39
CA THR A 503 6.91 9.18 -10.12
C THR A 503 5.72 10.04 -9.70
N LEU A 504 5.88 11.00 -8.77
CA LEU A 504 4.83 11.97 -8.42
C LEU A 504 4.33 12.76 -9.64
N LEU A 505 5.22 13.01 -10.59
CA LEU A 505 4.97 14.06 -11.57
C LEU A 505 4.27 13.53 -12.80
N LYS A 506 4.66 12.33 -13.27
CA LYS A 506 3.90 11.59 -14.29
C LYS A 506 2.52 11.14 -13.80
N SER A 507 2.29 11.10 -12.48
CA SER A 507 1.00 10.73 -11.91
C SER A 507 -0.10 11.74 -12.24
N ILE A 508 0.25 13.03 -12.35
CA ILE A 508 -0.64 14.14 -12.69
C ILE A 508 -0.51 14.40 -14.19
N LYS A 509 -1.60 14.16 -14.94
CA LYS A 509 -1.58 14.25 -16.41
C LYS A 509 -1.84 15.70 -16.85
N ASN A 510 -1.23 16.11 -17.95
CA ASN A 510 -1.58 17.38 -18.59
C ASN A 510 -2.90 17.23 -19.39
N ASP A 511 -3.49 18.35 -19.83
CA ASP A 511 -4.81 18.33 -20.47
C ASP A 511 -4.86 17.56 -21.79
N VAL A 512 -3.73 17.49 -22.53
CA VAL A 512 -3.60 16.67 -23.75
C VAL A 512 -3.58 15.18 -23.40
N GLU A 513 -2.82 14.79 -22.36
CA GLU A 513 -2.82 13.41 -21.86
C GLU A 513 -4.20 13.00 -21.31
N ILE A 514 -4.91 13.89 -20.62
CA ILE A 514 -6.27 13.65 -20.11
C ILE A 514 -7.29 13.51 -21.25
N GLU A 515 -7.20 14.33 -22.30
CA GLU A 515 -8.07 14.15 -23.46
C GLU A 515 -7.72 12.88 -24.24
N GLY A 516 -6.44 12.53 -24.36
CA GLY A 516 -5.99 11.25 -24.89
C GLY A 516 -6.60 10.06 -24.13
N PHE A 517 -6.64 10.12 -22.79
CA PHE A 517 -7.35 9.14 -21.95
C PHE A 517 -8.84 9.03 -22.30
N ARG A 518 -9.56 10.14 -22.55
CA ARG A 518 -10.98 10.08 -22.98
C ARG A 518 -11.13 9.43 -24.34
N GLN A 519 -10.29 9.84 -25.30
CA GLN A 519 -10.39 9.38 -26.68
C GLN A 519 -9.98 7.90 -26.83
N CYS A 520 -8.98 7.42 -26.08
CA CYS A 520 -8.60 6.01 -26.13
C CYS A 520 -9.69 5.10 -25.54
N HIS A 521 -10.31 5.46 -24.40
CA HIS A 521 -11.38 4.65 -23.80
C HIS A 521 -12.66 4.61 -24.65
N ILE A 522 -12.97 5.68 -25.40
CA ILE A 522 -14.07 5.67 -26.37
C ILE A 522 -13.79 4.69 -27.53
N ARG A 523 -12.56 4.68 -28.04
CA ARG A 523 -12.17 3.75 -29.13
C ARG A 523 -12.08 2.30 -28.64
N ASP A 524 -11.57 2.08 -27.45
CA ASP A 524 -11.45 0.77 -26.82
C ASP A 524 -12.82 0.13 -26.56
N ALA A 525 -13.79 0.92 -26.09
CA ALA A 525 -15.18 0.47 -25.95
C ALA A 525 -15.87 0.10 -27.28
N ALA A 526 -15.39 0.64 -28.41
CA ALA A 526 -15.80 0.29 -29.77
C ALA A 526 -14.83 -0.69 -30.46
N ALA A 527 -13.84 -1.24 -29.74
CA ALA A 527 -12.77 -2.11 -30.25
C ALA A 527 -12.00 -1.55 -31.48
N LEU A 528 -11.89 -0.23 -31.61
CA LEU A 528 -11.28 0.44 -32.77
C LEU A 528 -9.75 0.49 -32.68
N VAL A 529 -9.07 -0.16 -33.63
CA VAL A 529 -7.60 -0.30 -33.70
C VAL A 529 -6.83 1.01 -34.00
N LYS A 530 -7.48 2.17 -34.12
CA LYS A 530 -6.80 3.44 -34.42
C LYS A 530 -5.91 3.86 -33.24
N HIS A 531 -4.63 4.08 -33.53
CA HIS A 531 -3.54 4.35 -32.57
C HIS A 531 -3.16 3.20 -31.63
N PHE A 532 -3.72 2.00 -31.82
CA PHE A 532 -3.41 0.81 -31.02
C PHE A 532 -1.93 0.39 -31.16
N LYS A 533 -1.35 -0.11 -30.06
CA LYS A 533 0.06 -0.50 -29.94
C LYS A 533 0.28 -1.86 -29.25
N GLY A 534 -0.79 -2.57 -28.90
CA GLY A 534 -0.76 -3.85 -28.19
C GLY A 534 -1.67 -3.83 -26.96
N LEU A 535 -1.73 -4.96 -26.24
CA LEU A 535 -2.42 -5.03 -24.95
C LEU A 535 -1.64 -4.27 -23.87
N SER A 536 -2.33 -3.79 -22.84
CA SER A 536 -1.70 -3.18 -21.65
C SER A 536 -1.36 -4.22 -20.56
N PHE A 537 -2.00 -5.39 -20.62
CA PHE A 537 -1.71 -6.62 -19.85
C PHE A 537 -2.37 -7.83 -20.53
N ASP A 538 -2.00 -9.05 -20.12
CA ASP A 538 -2.60 -10.28 -20.68
C ASP A 538 -4.07 -10.40 -20.27
N THR A 539 -4.97 -10.50 -21.26
CA THR A 539 -6.42 -10.58 -21.03
C THR A 539 -6.80 -11.74 -20.10
N ILE A 540 -7.44 -11.41 -18.99
CA ILE A 540 -8.00 -12.37 -18.03
C ILE A 540 -9.41 -12.74 -18.54
N SER A 541 -9.51 -13.91 -19.18
CA SER A 541 -10.76 -14.47 -19.71
C SER A 541 -11.20 -15.66 -18.85
N GLY A 542 -12.01 -15.39 -17.83
CA GLY A 542 -12.39 -16.36 -16.79
C GLY A 542 -13.87 -16.75 -16.84
N SER A 543 -14.18 -17.96 -17.31
CA SER A 543 -15.54 -18.52 -17.28
C SER A 543 -15.73 -19.49 -16.10
N GLY A 544 -16.84 -19.34 -15.39
CA GLY A 544 -17.19 -20.15 -14.22
C GLY A 544 -16.07 -20.12 -13.16
N PRO A 545 -15.60 -21.28 -12.68
CA PRO A 545 -14.56 -21.37 -11.65
C PRO A 545 -13.27 -20.59 -11.98
N ASN A 546 -12.93 -20.42 -13.26
CA ASN A 546 -11.74 -19.68 -13.67
C ASN A 546 -11.86 -18.18 -13.36
N GLY A 547 -13.07 -17.61 -13.33
CA GLY A 547 -13.29 -16.23 -12.92
C GLY A 547 -12.94 -15.96 -11.44
N ALA A 548 -12.94 -16.99 -10.60
CA ALA A 548 -12.53 -16.89 -9.19
C ALA A 548 -11.01 -16.75 -9.01
N VAL A 549 -10.21 -17.11 -10.03
CA VAL A 549 -8.75 -16.89 -10.02
C VAL A 549 -8.50 -15.44 -10.44
N ILE A 550 -8.15 -14.59 -9.47
CA ILE A 550 -8.12 -13.12 -9.60
C ILE A 550 -7.35 -12.65 -10.85
N HIS A 551 -6.16 -13.23 -11.09
CA HIS A 551 -5.34 -13.05 -12.28
C HIS A 551 -5.26 -14.37 -13.09
N TYR A 552 -6.40 -14.85 -13.59
CA TYR A 552 -6.44 -16.04 -14.43
C TYR A 552 -5.78 -15.82 -15.80
N HIS A 553 -4.80 -16.66 -16.14
CA HIS A 553 -4.22 -16.71 -17.49
C HIS A 553 -4.68 -17.99 -18.20
N ALA A 554 -5.37 -17.82 -19.34
CA ALA A 554 -5.86 -18.93 -20.14
C ALA A 554 -4.71 -19.64 -20.87
N LYS A 555 -4.41 -20.88 -20.47
CA LYS A 555 -3.49 -21.77 -21.19
C LYS A 555 -4.30 -22.62 -22.17
N LYS A 556 -3.77 -22.89 -23.37
CA LYS A 556 -4.49 -23.57 -24.45
C LYS A 556 -4.93 -24.99 -24.04
N GLU A 557 -4.18 -25.61 -23.16
CA GLU A 557 -4.35 -26.96 -22.63
C GLU A 557 -5.42 -27.03 -21.54
N SER A 558 -5.72 -25.91 -20.87
CA SER A 558 -6.68 -25.80 -19.76
C SER A 558 -7.84 -24.83 -20.04
N ALA A 559 -7.97 -24.35 -21.27
CA ALA A 559 -9.02 -23.42 -21.68
C ALA A 559 -10.39 -24.11 -21.61
N ARG A 560 -11.34 -23.48 -20.89
CA ARG A 560 -12.73 -23.92 -20.84
C ARG A 560 -13.49 -23.33 -22.03
N ASN A 561 -14.41 -24.11 -22.61
CA ASN A 561 -15.44 -23.55 -23.48
C ASN A 561 -16.36 -22.64 -22.65
N LEU A 562 -16.77 -21.50 -23.22
CA LEU A 562 -17.76 -20.63 -22.59
C LEU A 562 -19.10 -21.35 -22.45
N SER A 563 -19.74 -21.20 -21.30
CA SER A 563 -21.08 -21.71 -21.01
C SER A 563 -22.07 -20.56 -20.86
N VAL A 564 -23.31 -20.75 -21.30
CA VAL A 564 -24.39 -19.79 -21.03
C VAL A 564 -24.89 -19.87 -19.58
N ASN A 565 -24.57 -20.94 -18.86
CA ASN A 565 -25.02 -21.20 -17.48
C ASN A 565 -23.92 -20.90 -16.44
N GLU A 566 -22.87 -20.16 -16.82
CA GLU A 566 -21.79 -19.74 -15.93
C GLU A 566 -21.57 -18.23 -16.06
N MET A 567 -21.10 -17.58 -14.99
CA MET A 567 -20.58 -16.21 -15.11
C MET A 567 -19.33 -16.18 -15.98
N TYR A 568 -19.15 -15.09 -16.72
CA TYR A 568 -17.96 -14.81 -17.50
C TYR A 568 -17.37 -13.47 -17.08
N LEU A 569 -16.14 -13.48 -16.58
CA LEU A 569 -15.33 -12.31 -16.26
C LEU A 569 -14.33 -12.11 -17.41
N CYS A 570 -14.34 -10.92 -18.00
CA CYS A 570 -13.36 -10.48 -18.98
C CYS A 570 -12.71 -9.21 -18.46
N ASP A 571 -11.42 -9.27 -18.22
CA ASP A 571 -10.59 -8.11 -17.91
C ASP A 571 -9.48 -7.97 -18.93
N SER A 572 -9.38 -6.76 -19.48
CA SER A 572 -8.63 -6.46 -20.69
C SER A 572 -8.32 -4.98 -20.77
N GLY A 573 -7.17 -4.65 -21.36
CA GLY A 573 -6.83 -3.29 -21.69
C GLY A 573 -5.83 -3.21 -22.84
N ALA A 574 -5.68 -2.02 -23.39
CA ALA A 574 -4.89 -1.73 -24.56
C ALA A 574 -3.97 -0.52 -24.37
N GLN A 575 -2.83 -0.58 -25.05
CA GLN A 575 -1.92 0.55 -25.23
C GLN A 575 -2.31 1.29 -26.51
N PHE A 576 -2.55 2.59 -26.39
CA PHE A 576 -2.70 3.51 -27.53
C PHE A 576 -1.66 4.63 -27.43
N LEU A 577 -1.29 5.27 -28.54
CA LEU A 577 -0.35 6.40 -28.52
C LEU A 577 -0.77 7.54 -27.58
N ASP A 578 -2.07 7.73 -27.38
CA ASP A 578 -2.70 8.79 -26.58
C ASP A 578 -3.11 8.36 -25.16
N GLY A 579 -3.00 7.07 -24.79
CA GLY A 579 -3.39 6.61 -23.46
C GLY A 579 -3.31 5.10 -23.26
N THR A 580 -3.54 4.65 -22.04
CA THR A 580 -3.61 3.23 -21.67
C THR A 580 -5.00 2.95 -21.14
N THR A 581 -5.62 1.83 -21.54
CA THR A 581 -6.93 1.42 -21.02
C THR A 581 -6.82 0.24 -20.07
N ASP A 582 -7.84 0.14 -19.22
CA ASP A 582 -8.02 -0.93 -18.25
C ASP A 582 -9.53 -1.09 -17.98
N VAL A 583 -10.09 -2.29 -18.17
CA VAL A 583 -11.53 -2.52 -18.06
C VAL A 583 -11.89 -3.99 -17.84
N THR A 584 -12.28 -4.30 -16.61
CA THR A 584 -13.06 -5.50 -16.30
C THR A 584 -14.57 -5.32 -16.48
N ARG A 585 -15.21 -6.30 -17.15
CA ARG A 585 -16.65 -6.55 -17.08
C ARG A 585 -16.94 -8.00 -16.73
N THR A 586 -17.98 -8.20 -15.92
CA THR A 586 -18.53 -9.53 -15.61
C THR A 586 -19.95 -9.64 -16.14
N VAL A 587 -20.24 -10.73 -16.86
CA VAL A 587 -21.51 -10.98 -17.55
C VAL A 587 -22.04 -12.40 -17.26
N HIS A 588 -23.27 -12.67 -17.67
CA HIS A 588 -23.89 -14.00 -17.65
C HIS A 588 -24.88 -14.10 -18.81
N PHE A 589 -24.76 -15.12 -19.66
CA PHE A 589 -25.50 -15.17 -20.94
C PHE A 589 -26.90 -15.81 -20.80
N GLY A 590 -27.06 -16.79 -19.92
CA GLY A 590 -28.34 -17.40 -19.52
C GLY A 590 -28.91 -16.79 -18.24
N ASN A 591 -29.43 -17.63 -17.35
CA ASN A 591 -30.08 -17.22 -16.09
C ASN A 591 -29.13 -17.29 -14.89
N PRO A 592 -28.63 -16.15 -14.34
CA PRO A 592 -27.80 -16.16 -13.15
C PRO A 592 -28.60 -16.48 -11.89
N THR A 593 -27.96 -17.13 -10.93
CA THR A 593 -28.53 -17.45 -9.61
C THR A 593 -28.71 -16.19 -8.75
N ASP A 594 -29.59 -16.25 -7.75
CA ASP A 594 -29.80 -15.14 -6.83
C ASP A 594 -28.54 -14.78 -6.03
N TYR A 595 -27.68 -15.76 -5.72
CA TYR A 595 -26.41 -15.52 -5.03
C TYR A 595 -25.38 -14.79 -5.91
N GLU A 596 -25.27 -15.16 -7.19
CA GLU A 596 -24.43 -14.43 -8.16
C GLU A 596 -24.91 -12.99 -8.34
N LYS A 597 -26.23 -12.79 -8.46
CA LYS A 597 -26.84 -11.46 -8.57
C LYS A 597 -26.67 -10.62 -7.31
N GLU A 598 -26.81 -11.21 -6.12
CA GLU A 598 -26.55 -10.51 -4.86
C GLU A 598 -25.08 -10.07 -4.77
N CYS A 599 -24.14 -10.99 -5.04
CA CYS A 599 -22.71 -10.68 -5.00
C CYS A 599 -22.35 -9.59 -6.02
N PHE A 600 -22.85 -9.69 -7.25
CA PHE A 600 -22.61 -8.69 -8.30
C PHE A 600 -23.18 -7.33 -7.92
N THR A 601 -24.41 -7.29 -7.40
CA THR A 601 -25.03 -6.03 -6.97
C THR A 601 -24.26 -5.40 -5.81
N ARG A 602 -23.68 -6.19 -4.90
CA ARG A 602 -22.84 -5.67 -3.80
C ARG A 602 -21.50 -5.12 -4.31
N VAL A 603 -20.87 -5.77 -5.29
CA VAL A 603 -19.69 -5.23 -5.99
C VAL A 603 -20.04 -3.91 -6.69
N LEU A 604 -21.15 -3.87 -7.42
CA LEU A 604 -21.62 -2.68 -8.13
C LEU A 604 -21.89 -1.50 -7.17
N LYS A 605 -22.53 -1.74 -6.02
CA LYS A 605 -22.69 -0.71 -4.98
C LYS A 605 -21.35 -0.16 -4.48
N GLY A 606 -20.34 -1.02 -4.35
CA GLY A 606 -18.98 -0.61 -4.03
C GLY A 606 -18.36 0.28 -5.11
N HIS A 607 -18.51 -0.12 -6.37
CA HIS A 607 -18.02 0.64 -7.54
C HIS A 607 -18.67 2.02 -7.61
N ILE A 608 -20.00 2.10 -7.50
CA ILE A 608 -20.76 3.37 -7.51
C ILE A 608 -20.32 4.27 -6.34
N ALA A 609 -20.12 3.72 -5.15
CA ALA A 609 -19.72 4.50 -3.97
C ALA A 609 -18.35 5.18 -4.10
N ILE A 610 -17.46 4.70 -4.97
CA ILE A 610 -16.22 5.39 -5.36
C ILE A 610 -16.47 6.37 -6.50
N ASP A 611 -17.11 5.94 -7.58
CA ASP A 611 -17.31 6.75 -8.80
C ASP A 611 -18.13 8.02 -8.52
N SER A 612 -19.14 7.94 -7.64
CA SER A 612 -19.98 9.08 -7.22
C SER A 612 -19.42 9.89 -6.05
N LEU A 613 -18.19 9.62 -5.59
CA LEU A 613 -17.65 10.27 -4.39
C LEU A 613 -17.26 11.73 -4.64
N ILE A 614 -17.72 12.62 -3.77
CA ILE A 614 -17.22 14.00 -3.63
C ILE A 614 -16.47 14.10 -2.31
N PHE A 615 -15.22 14.56 -2.34
CA PHE A 615 -14.29 14.52 -1.21
C PHE A 615 -13.38 15.76 -1.17
N PRO A 616 -12.90 16.22 0.00
CA PRO A 616 -12.02 17.38 0.09
C PRO A 616 -10.64 17.08 -0.50
N GLU A 617 -10.00 18.10 -1.09
CA GLU A 617 -8.60 18.03 -1.53
C GLU A 617 -7.68 17.68 -0.34
N GLY A 618 -6.70 16.80 -0.55
CA GLY A 618 -5.89 16.21 0.52
C GLY A 618 -6.33 14.79 0.95
N THR A 619 -7.52 14.33 0.54
CA THR A 619 -7.96 12.94 0.75
C THR A 619 -7.05 11.95 -0.01
N THR A 620 -6.72 10.81 0.61
CA THR A 620 -5.90 9.74 0.02
C THR A 620 -6.77 8.59 -0.47
N GLY A 621 -6.29 7.81 -1.44
CA GLY A 621 -7.03 6.61 -1.87
C GLY A 621 -7.08 5.51 -0.80
N TYR A 622 -6.19 5.57 0.21
CA TYR A 622 -6.23 4.68 1.37
C TYR A 622 -7.48 4.91 2.25
N SER A 623 -7.90 6.18 2.45
CA SER A 623 -9.04 6.47 3.33
C SER A 623 -10.41 6.16 2.74
N ILE A 624 -10.52 6.02 1.40
CA ILE A 624 -11.78 5.80 0.69
C ILE A 624 -12.01 4.34 0.23
N ASP A 625 -10.98 3.48 0.26
CA ASP A 625 -11.06 2.04 -0.09
C ASP A 625 -12.18 1.29 0.66
N CYS A 626 -12.48 1.68 1.91
CA CYS A 626 -13.52 1.07 2.71
C CYS A 626 -14.94 1.27 2.13
N LEU A 627 -15.16 2.31 1.31
CA LEU A 627 -16.45 2.60 0.68
C LEU A 627 -16.81 1.50 -0.34
N ALA A 628 -15.84 1.11 -1.17
CA ALA A 628 -15.98 0.04 -2.14
C ALA A 628 -16.25 -1.33 -1.50
N ARG A 629 -15.78 -1.54 -0.26
CA ARG A 629 -15.94 -2.81 0.48
C ARG A 629 -17.22 -2.87 1.32
N SER A 630 -17.78 -1.72 1.70
CA SER A 630 -18.88 -1.60 2.67
C SER A 630 -20.10 -2.48 2.34
N ALA A 631 -20.48 -2.60 1.07
CA ALA A 631 -21.63 -3.40 0.64
C ALA A 631 -21.42 -4.92 0.77
N LEU A 632 -20.18 -5.40 0.61
CA LEU A 632 -19.78 -6.80 0.79
C LEU A 632 -19.57 -7.12 2.28
N TRP A 633 -18.88 -6.24 3.02
CA TRP A 633 -18.63 -6.40 4.46
C TRP A 633 -19.92 -6.53 5.28
N LYS A 634 -21.02 -5.88 4.85
CA LYS A 634 -22.36 -6.00 5.48
C LYS A 634 -22.92 -7.43 5.51
N VAL A 635 -22.39 -8.35 4.70
CA VAL A 635 -22.75 -9.78 4.64
C VAL A 635 -21.54 -10.71 4.79
N GLY A 636 -20.42 -10.20 5.34
CA GLY A 636 -19.23 -11.01 5.61
C GLY A 636 -18.35 -11.33 4.39
N LEU A 637 -18.66 -10.79 3.21
CA LEU A 637 -17.89 -10.99 1.98
C LEU A 637 -16.78 -9.93 1.83
N ASN A 638 -15.71 -10.23 1.10
CA ASN A 638 -14.58 -9.32 0.83
C ASN A 638 -13.78 -9.77 -0.41
N TYR A 639 -12.88 -8.93 -0.92
CA TYR A 639 -11.93 -9.25 -2.00
C TYR A 639 -10.47 -9.06 -1.57
N ARG A 640 -9.57 -9.83 -2.19
CA ARG A 640 -8.16 -10.01 -1.76
C ARG A 640 -7.15 -9.08 -2.49
N HIS A 641 -7.62 -8.02 -3.14
CA HIS A 641 -6.79 -7.00 -3.84
C HIS A 641 -7.21 -5.56 -3.44
N GLY A 642 -6.55 -4.55 -4.01
CA GLY A 642 -6.92 -3.13 -3.86
C GLY A 642 -8.25 -2.81 -4.53
N THR A 643 -8.75 -1.58 -4.32
CA THR A 643 -9.91 -1.03 -5.04
C THR A 643 -9.48 -0.34 -6.35
N GLY A 644 -8.19 -0.02 -6.50
CA GLY A 644 -7.61 0.48 -7.75
C GLY A 644 -6.18 0.97 -7.62
N HIS A 645 -5.57 1.29 -8.75
CA HIS A 645 -4.21 1.77 -8.93
C HIS A 645 -4.18 2.93 -9.92
N GLY A 646 -3.14 3.76 -9.89
CA GLY A 646 -2.96 4.75 -10.97
C GLY A 646 -2.70 4.09 -12.33
N VAL A 647 -2.94 4.83 -13.42
CA VAL A 647 -2.75 4.36 -14.81
C VAL A 647 -1.89 5.32 -15.62
N GLY A 648 -0.83 4.84 -16.27
CA GLY A 648 0.07 5.69 -17.07
C GLY A 648 -0.52 6.10 -18.42
N SER A 649 -0.18 7.29 -18.93
CA SER A 649 -0.56 7.72 -20.30
C SER A 649 0.38 7.06 -21.33
N PHE A 650 -0.07 6.02 -22.04
CA PHE A 650 0.78 5.18 -22.90
C PHE A 650 2.06 4.76 -22.17
N LEU A 651 1.87 4.01 -21.09
CA LEU A 651 2.87 3.60 -20.10
C LEU A 651 2.34 2.37 -19.33
N ASN A 652 3.01 1.97 -18.24
CA ASN A 652 2.51 0.93 -17.34
C ASN A 652 1.04 1.17 -16.95
N VAL A 653 0.23 0.11 -17.07
CA VAL A 653 -1.17 0.11 -16.61
C VAL A 653 -1.26 0.24 -15.09
N HIS A 654 -0.35 -0.41 -14.37
CA HIS A 654 -0.10 -0.21 -12.95
C HIS A 654 0.91 0.94 -12.74
N GLU A 655 0.42 2.13 -12.41
CA GLU A 655 1.24 3.33 -12.18
C GLU A 655 1.04 3.91 -10.77
N GLY A 656 2.11 3.90 -9.95
CA GLY A 656 2.16 4.66 -8.70
C GLY A 656 2.50 6.15 -8.88
N PRO A 657 2.39 6.95 -7.80
CA PRO A 657 2.30 6.52 -6.40
C PRO A 657 0.87 6.50 -5.83
N GLN A 658 -0.11 7.04 -6.55
CA GLN A 658 -1.53 7.03 -6.19
C GLN A 658 -2.18 5.67 -6.46
N GLY A 659 -3.32 5.43 -5.80
CA GLY A 659 -4.14 4.23 -5.91
C GLY A 659 -5.14 4.17 -4.76
N ILE A 660 -6.14 3.31 -4.86
CA ILE A 660 -7.21 3.15 -3.87
C ILE A 660 -7.06 1.75 -3.27
N GLY A 661 -6.72 1.63 -1.98
CA GLY A 661 -6.44 0.31 -1.43
C GLY A 661 -5.96 0.31 0.02
N PRO A 662 -5.98 -0.87 0.68
CA PRO A 662 -5.50 -1.04 2.05
C PRO A 662 -3.95 -1.04 2.16
N ARG A 663 -3.23 -0.84 1.04
CA ARG A 663 -1.77 -0.67 1.04
C ARG A 663 -1.44 0.69 1.66
N ILE A 664 -0.77 0.71 2.81
CA ILE A 664 -0.45 1.95 3.56
C ILE A 664 0.31 2.99 2.73
N GLY A 665 1.05 2.57 1.70
CA GLY A 665 1.73 3.46 0.75
C GLY A 665 0.79 4.42 0.01
N TYR A 666 -0.47 4.03 -0.24
CA TYR A 666 -1.48 4.92 -0.84
C TYR A 666 -1.92 6.03 0.11
N ASN A 667 -1.56 5.98 1.40
CA ASN A 667 -1.80 7.07 2.34
C ASN A 667 -0.70 8.16 2.31
N ASN A 668 0.38 7.94 1.56
CA ASN A 668 1.50 8.90 1.47
C ASN A 668 1.24 10.01 0.44
N VAL A 669 0.32 9.81 -0.50
CA VAL A 669 0.06 10.75 -1.60
C VAL A 669 -1.46 10.97 -1.73
N PRO A 670 -1.95 12.19 -1.44
CA PRO A 670 -3.32 12.58 -1.73
C PRO A 670 -3.68 12.47 -3.21
N LEU A 671 -4.96 12.18 -3.48
CA LEU A 671 -5.51 12.31 -4.83
C LEU A 671 -5.51 13.80 -5.21
N LYS A 672 -5.09 14.09 -6.45
CA LYS A 672 -4.99 15.43 -7.02
C LYS A 672 -5.71 15.50 -8.38
N PRO A 673 -6.20 16.68 -8.81
CA PRO A 673 -6.73 16.87 -10.15
C PRO A 673 -5.82 16.31 -11.24
N ASN A 674 -6.42 15.76 -12.29
CA ASN A 674 -5.76 15.09 -13.41
C ASN A 674 -4.91 13.85 -13.05
N MET A 675 -5.00 13.32 -11.82
CA MET A 675 -4.60 11.94 -11.58
C MET A 675 -5.60 10.97 -12.23
N THR A 676 -5.08 9.92 -12.84
CA THR A 676 -5.85 8.75 -13.31
C THR A 676 -5.73 7.62 -12.30
N VAL A 677 -6.82 6.87 -12.09
CA VAL A 677 -6.89 5.74 -11.15
C VAL A 677 -8.01 4.75 -11.54
N THR A 678 -7.83 3.45 -11.37
CA THR A 678 -8.91 2.46 -11.54
C THR A 678 -9.88 2.45 -10.34
N ASN A 679 -11.06 1.90 -10.57
CA ASN A 679 -12.10 1.62 -9.57
C ASN A 679 -12.68 0.24 -9.85
N GLU A 680 -12.05 -0.79 -9.28
CA GLU A 680 -12.12 -2.21 -9.66
C GLU A 680 -12.56 -3.15 -8.51
N PRO A 681 -13.57 -2.84 -7.67
CA PRO A 681 -13.99 -3.78 -6.64
C PRO A 681 -14.46 -5.11 -7.24
N GLY A 682 -14.32 -6.18 -6.45
CA GLY A 682 -14.68 -7.52 -6.88
C GLY A 682 -15.18 -8.45 -5.77
N TYR A 683 -15.50 -9.68 -6.13
CA TYR A 683 -15.77 -10.80 -5.24
C TYR A 683 -15.41 -12.11 -5.95
N TYR A 684 -14.80 -13.06 -5.25
CA TYR A 684 -14.29 -14.30 -5.84
C TYR A 684 -14.72 -15.47 -4.95
N GLU A 685 -15.62 -16.29 -5.48
CA GLU A 685 -16.13 -17.50 -4.85
C GLU A 685 -15.26 -18.66 -5.32
N ASP A 686 -14.24 -18.99 -4.51
CA ASP A 686 -13.20 -19.98 -4.82
C ASP A 686 -13.83 -21.29 -5.38
N GLY A 687 -13.57 -21.59 -6.66
CA GLY A 687 -14.09 -22.79 -7.34
C GLY A 687 -15.49 -22.68 -7.96
N LYS A 688 -16.16 -21.51 -7.97
CA LYS A 688 -17.47 -21.32 -8.61
C LYS A 688 -17.51 -20.18 -9.64
N PHE A 689 -17.24 -18.95 -9.22
CA PHE A 689 -17.29 -17.76 -10.07
C PHE A 689 -16.48 -16.61 -9.47
N GLY A 690 -16.18 -15.59 -10.29
CA GLY A 690 -15.67 -14.32 -9.81
C GLY A 690 -16.32 -13.15 -10.52
N ILE A 691 -16.27 -12.00 -9.86
CA ILE A 691 -16.87 -10.75 -10.27
C ILE A 691 -15.83 -9.66 -10.05
N ARG A 692 -15.66 -8.80 -11.04
CA ARG A 692 -15.00 -7.49 -10.93
C ARG A 692 -15.70 -6.51 -11.86
N ILE A 693 -15.82 -5.26 -11.45
CA ILE A 693 -16.45 -4.18 -12.22
C ILE A 693 -15.52 -2.98 -12.16
N GLU A 694 -14.96 -2.60 -13.31
CA GLU A 694 -13.83 -1.70 -13.35
C GLU A 694 -13.98 -0.57 -14.37
N ASN A 695 -13.66 0.64 -13.93
CA ASN A 695 -13.50 1.82 -14.78
C ASN A 695 -12.19 2.51 -14.43
N VAL A 696 -11.51 3.07 -15.43
CA VAL A 696 -10.52 4.13 -15.21
C VAL A 696 -11.26 5.44 -14.94
N LEU A 697 -10.86 6.10 -13.86
CA LEU A 697 -11.36 7.39 -13.39
C LEU A 697 -10.28 8.47 -13.55
N VAL A 698 -10.71 9.69 -13.89
CA VAL A 698 -9.91 10.93 -13.80
C VAL A 698 -10.39 11.72 -12.60
N VAL A 699 -9.47 12.08 -11.69
CA VAL A 699 -9.76 12.98 -10.57
C VAL A 699 -9.97 14.40 -11.10
N LYS A 700 -11.08 15.04 -10.74
CA LYS A 700 -11.45 16.40 -11.14
C LYS A 700 -11.79 17.27 -9.94
N LYS A 701 -11.63 18.59 -10.08
CA LYS A 701 -12.24 19.56 -9.17
C LYS A 701 -13.75 19.59 -9.38
N VAL A 702 -14.50 19.70 -8.29
CA VAL A 702 -15.97 19.80 -8.28
C VAL A 702 -16.43 20.88 -7.31
N THR A 703 -17.57 21.50 -7.60
CA THR A 703 -18.18 22.53 -6.74
C THR A 703 -19.40 21.94 -6.03
N PRO A 704 -19.31 21.52 -4.76
CA PRO A 704 -20.45 21.05 -3.99
C PRO A 704 -21.42 22.21 -3.67
N LYS A 705 -22.64 21.85 -3.22
CA LYS A 705 -23.70 22.81 -2.87
C LYS A 705 -23.28 23.86 -1.82
N TYR A 706 -22.37 23.49 -0.93
CA TYR A 706 -21.84 24.34 0.13
C TYR A 706 -20.32 24.27 0.13
N THR A 707 -19.67 25.42 0.20
CA THR A 707 -18.23 25.54 0.44
C THR A 707 -18.03 26.37 1.70
N VAL A 708 -17.28 25.85 2.66
CA VAL A 708 -16.97 26.51 3.93
C VAL A 708 -15.48 26.84 3.93
N MET A 709 -15.10 28.02 4.45
CA MET A 709 -13.70 28.46 4.66
C MET A 709 -12.75 28.38 3.44
N GLY A 710 -13.26 28.23 2.22
CA GLY A 710 -12.46 28.13 0.99
C GLY A 710 -12.00 26.71 0.64
N ASP A 711 -12.56 25.67 1.28
CA ASP A 711 -12.23 24.26 1.00
C ASP A 711 -12.41 23.91 -0.48
N SER A 712 -11.41 23.27 -1.08
CA SER A 712 -11.52 22.72 -2.44
C SER A 712 -11.97 21.26 -2.40
N PHE A 713 -12.85 20.89 -3.32
CA PHE A 713 -13.40 19.55 -3.42
C PHE A 713 -13.05 18.90 -4.75
N LEU A 714 -12.87 17.59 -4.68
CA LEU A 714 -12.56 16.70 -5.77
C LEU A 714 -13.67 15.66 -5.93
N GLY A 715 -13.75 15.09 -7.13
CA GLY A 715 -14.58 13.94 -7.48
C GLY A 715 -13.97 13.24 -8.69
N PHE A 716 -14.73 12.34 -9.31
CA PHE A 716 -14.24 11.52 -10.42
C PHE A 716 -15.01 11.76 -11.74
N GLU A 717 -14.32 11.54 -12.85
CA GLU A 717 -14.89 11.27 -14.17
C GLU A 717 -14.48 9.86 -14.59
N ALA A 718 -15.43 8.92 -14.69
CA ALA A 718 -15.18 7.68 -15.41
C ALA A 718 -14.90 7.96 -16.90
N VAL A 719 -13.75 7.53 -17.41
CA VAL A 719 -13.42 7.59 -18.85
C VAL A 719 -13.79 6.29 -19.57
N THR A 720 -13.75 5.15 -18.89
CA THR A 720 -14.28 3.87 -19.39
C THR A 720 -15.78 3.97 -19.69
N VAL A 721 -16.17 3.67 -20.93
CA VAL A 721 -17.55 3.78 -21.42
C VAL A 721 -18.06 2.43 -21.96
N VAL A 722 -18.13 1.41 -21.10
CA VAL A 722 -18.61 0.06 -21.45
C VAL A 722 -19.83 -0.30 -20.57
N PRO A 723 -20.94 -0.86 -21.11
CA PRO A 723 -22.13 -1.18 -20.32
C PRO A 723 -21.84 -2.09 -19.12
N ILE A 724 -22.68 -1.99 -18.09
CA ILE A 724 -22.65 -2.89 -16.91
C ILE A 724 -23.86 -3.82 -17.00
N HIS A 725 -23.64 -5.13 -16.87
CA HIS A 725 -24.64 -6.14 -17.24
C HIS A 725 -25.88 -6.14 -16.34
N LYS A 726 -27.01 -5.69 -16.88
CA LYS A 726 -28.24 -5.47 -16.11
C LYS A 726 -28.88 -6.75 -15.56
N LYS A 727 -28.71 -7.89 -16.23
CA LYS A 727 -29.27 -9.19 -15.78
C LYS A 727 -28.71 -9.65 -14.43
N LEU A 728 -27.53 -9.16 -14.04
CA LEU A 728 -26.89 -9.46 -12.75
C LEU A 728 -27.30 -8.51 -11.61
N ILE A 729 -28.14 -7.50 -11.87
CA ILE A 729 -28.52 -6.48 -10.90
C ILE A 729 -29.82 -6.86 -10.17
N THR A 730 -29.77 -6.89 -8.84
CA THR A 730 -30.94 -7.04 -7.96
C THR A 730 -31.41 -5.66 -7.50
N LYS A 731 -32.38 -5.07 -8.23
CA LYS A 731 -32.85 -3.68 -8.02
C LYS A 731 -33.26 -3.36 -6.57
N SER A 732 -33.81 -4.34 -5.84
CA SER A 732 -34.22 -4.17 -4.43
C SER A 732 -33.06 -3.97 -3.44
N LEU A 733 -31.81 -4.22 -3.84
CA LEU A 733 -30.61 -3.91 -3.05
C LEU A 733 -30.05 -2.51 -3.33
N LEU A 734 -30.55 -1.82 -4.35
CA LEU A 734 -30.07 -0.51 -4.77
C LEU A 734 -30.87 0.64 -4.13
N THR A 735 -30.21 1.79 -3.94
CA THR A 735 -30.87 3.06 -3.61
C THR A 735 -31.35 3.75 -4.88
N THR A 736 -32.23 4.74 -4.74
CA THR A 736 -32.67 5.60 -5.85
C THR A 736 -31.50 6.29 -6.55
N ASP A 737 -30.51 6.75 -5.78
CA ASP A 737 -29.32 7.44 -6.32
C ASP A 737 -28.39 6.49 -7.09
N GLU A 738 -28.23 5.25 -6.62
CA GLU A 738 -27.47 4.21 -7.34
C GLU A 738 -28.16 3.82 -8.66
N ILE A 739 -29.50 3.69 -8.67
CA ILE A 739 -30.29 3.47 -9.89
C ILE A 739 -30.14 4.66 -10.86
N ALA A 740 -30.22 5.89 -10.36
CA ALA A 740 -30.03 7.09 -11.16
C ALA A 740 -28.61 7.16 -11.75
N TRP A 741 -27.59 6.80 -10.98
CA TRP A 741 -26.20 6.70 -11.46
C TRP A 741 -26.06 5.67 -12.59
N ILE A 742 -26.62 4.46 -12.43
CA ILE A 742 -26.54 3.40 -13.46
C ILE A 742 -27.18 3.88 -14.76
N ASN A 743 -28.38 4.47 -14.66
CA ASN A 743 -29.12 4.98 -15.82
C ASN A 743 -28.37 6.15 -16.51
N ALA A 744 -27.73 7.04 -15.74
CA ALA A 744 -26.92 8.13 -16.28
C ALA A 744 -25.61 7.62 -16.92
N TYR A 745 -24.95 6.63 -16.31
CA TYR A 745 -23.76 5.99 -16.87
C TYR A 745 -24.08 5.26 -18.17
N HIS A 746 -25.14 4.45 -18.21
CA HIS A 746 -25.58 3.75 -19.42
C HIS A 746 -25.99 4.72 -20.55
N LYS A 747 -26.68 5.82 -20.23
CA LYS A 747 -26.95 6.87 -21.21
C LYS A 747 -25.66 7.47 -21.80
N LYS A 748 -24.68 7.83 -20.95
CA LYS A 748 -23.36 8.34 -21.39
C LYS A 748 -22.64 7.33 -22.28
N VAL A 749 -22.69 6.04 -21.94
CA VAL A 749 -22.11 4.95 -22.75
C VAL A 749 -22.76 4.90 -24.13
N TYR A 750 -24.09 4.90 -24.21
CA TYR A 750 -24.81 4.91 -25.48
C TYR A 750 -24.44 6.13 -26.35
N GLU A 751 -24.49 7.34 -25.79
CA GLU A 751 -24.20 8.60 -26.48
C GLU A 751 -22.75 8.68 -26.99
N LYS A 752 -21.79 8.05 -26.30
CA LYS A 752 -20.37 8.08 -26.67
C LYS A 752 -19.95 6.98 -27.64
N VAL A 753 -20.55 5.79 -27.54
CA VAL A 753 -20.09 4.60 -28.28
C VAL A 753 -20.96 4.31 -29.51
N SER A 754 -22.29 4.55 -29.47
CA SER A 754 -23.17 4.27 -30.62
C SER A 754 -22.78 4.96 -31.94
N PRO A 755 -22.17 6.17 -31.99
CA PRO A 755 -21.74 6.78 -33.26
C PRO A 755 -20.57 6.07 -33.94
N LEU A 756 -19.94 5.09 -33.27
CA LEU A 756 -18.76 4.36 -33.72
C LEU A 756 -19.04 2.89 -34.07
N LEU A 757 -20.29 2.44 -33.90
CA LEU A 757 -20.69 1.05 -34.05
C LEU A 757 -21.51 0.83 -35.32
N GLU A 758 -21.43 -0.39 -35.85
CA GLU A 758 -22.35 -0.88 -36.88
C GLU A 758 -23.77 -1.06 -36.32
N LYS A 759 -24.78 -1.05 -37.19
CA LYS A 759 -26.19 -1.00 -36.80
C LYS A 759 -26.60 -2.08 -35.78
N GLU A 760 -26.20 -3.33 -36.01
CA GLU A 760 -26.53 -4.45 -35.12
C GLU A 760 -25.94 -4.26 -33.71
N CYS A 761 -24.71 -3.75 -33.64
CA CYS A 761 -24.04 -3.41 -32.39
C CYS A 761 -24.68 -2.20 -31.69
N VAL A 762 -25.23 -1.23 -32.44
CA VAL A 762 -26.02 -0.12 -31.87
C VAL A 762 -27.33 -0.62 -31.27
N GLU A 763 -28.04 -1.52 -31.93
CA GLU A 763 -29.28 -2.11 -31.42
C GLU A 763 -29.02 -2.91 -30.12
N TRP A 764 -27.96 -3.73 -30.10
CA TRP A 764 -27.51 -4.40 -28.87
C TRP A 764 -27.13 -3.41 -27.77
N LEU A 765 -26.38 -2.36 -28.09
CA LEU A 765 -25.95 -1.36 -27.13
C LEU A 765 -27.15 -0.61 -26.55
N GLN A 766 -28.15 -0.28 -27.37
CA GLN A 766 -29.41 0.32 -26.94
C GLN A 766 -30.13 -0.59 -25.94
N GLU A 767 -30.25 -1.89 -26.22
CA GLU A 767 -30.84 -2.86 -25.29
C GLU A 767 -30.06 -2.89 -23.96
N GLN A 768 -28.72 -2.98 -24.00
CA GLN A 768 -27.91 -3.05 -22.78
C GLN A 768 -27.89 -1.75 -21.97
N THR A 769 -28.24 -0.60 -22.58
CA THR A 769 -28.22 0.72 -21.93
C THR A 769 -29.60 1.28 -21.57
N THR A 770 -30.71 0.55 -21.81
CA THR A 770 -32.02 0.98 -21.30
C THR A 770 -32.06 1.09 -19.76
N PRO A 771 -32.81 2.05 -19.18
CA PRO A 771 -32.91 2.22 -17.72
C PRO A 771 -33.44 0.99 -16.97
N ILE A 772 -33.02 0.82 -15.70
CA ILE A 772 -33.44 -0.29 -14.81
C ILE A 772 -34.56 0.03 -13.82
#